data_AF-A0A840DQS7-F1
#
_entry.id   AF-A0A840DQS7-F1
#
_cell.length_a   1.000
_cell.length_b   1.000
_cell.length_c   1.000
_cell.angle_alpha   90.00
_cell.angle_beta   90.00
_cell.angle_gamma   90.00
#
_symmetry.space_group_name_H-M   'P 1'
#
loop_
_entity.id
_entity.type
_entity.pdbx_description
1 polymer ?
#
loop_
_entity_poly.entity_id
_entity_poly.type
_entity_poly.pdbx_seq_one_letter_code
_entity_poly.pdbx_strand_id
1 'polypeptide(L)'
;MVSQLANSEQLPQEAIGAEAVTEFLEACDDDELQKLESISLPAGRAAYSVDSLEKLTAQMLATGCDLFTARQTLFNVERDWRPPADPIGEPVGNPAVDRVLKIVNRWLLAAERRWGTPATINIEHVRTAFASEAKTREYLKELKQRAELNEKIVAEMEARIGVQPGGSSSSVTRWLALARQRNCCLYCGTFIDFFTAEMDHIVPRKGPESTNTRVNLAAACKECNKDKSNRPFAVWAEDTGRPNVSYAAVAERVRNLTPYDNFDGRELKRFKQEVLLRLKKRTPDEAIDSRSIASVAWMARELAARIKYHFRSKQEITVGTYAGSITADARRATGFEGKVELIGGKAKTRLDRRHHAMDAAIVALLRPSVAQTLAIRSNMRQAENLSQRHTGNWKQFDGADHAAQKIYAVWRQHMEVLLGLFNEALQADNVPVTQNLRLGLGNSKAHDDTVRPFCPKGSTPKRLGDAWSVEEIDRASTPQLWLALTRLPDFDAKTGLPENLQREIRVKNRWFSAPDVINIFPKSIAAIAVREGWAEIGSTIHHARLYRLAPKKPGGKPEYGMVRVFMQDLLRHSSEDLFTVPLPPESISLRTAQAKVREQVLAGTAEYLTWIVSGTELAFDSSAFESGSGALKDFLTILPETNTWTITGFYDTARITIKPRQLSAEGLENQNNALLANNQAVCRILGVKGLQISLNVLLQQTVEVIHRNALGEKRYGDAASNSLPTTVQLKA
;
A
#
# COMPACT_ATOMS: atom_id res chain seq x y z
N MET A 1 3.35 28.98 -12.31
CA MET A 1 2.26 28.10 -11.86
C MET A 1 2.68 26.64 -11.75
N VAL A 2 3.16 25.98 -12.83
CA VAL A 2 3.56 24.55 -12.79
C VAL A 2 4.58 24.25 -11.68
N SER A 3 5.67 25.02 -11.57
CA SER A 3 6.68 24.85 -10.51
C SER A 3 6.15 25.10 -9.10
N GLN A 4 5.10 25.90 -8.94
CA GLN A 4 4.47 26.17 -7.64
C GLN A 4 3.52 25.05 -7.20
N LEU A 5 2.90 24.37 -8.18
CA LEU A 5 2.02 23.22 -7.95
C LEU A 5 2.78 21.88 -7.88
N ALA A 6 4.02 21.85 -8.37
CA ALA A 6 4.84 20.65 -8.37
C ALA A 6 5.47 20.42 -6.98
N ASN A 7 5.23 19.26 -6.37
CA ASN A 7 5.79 18.90 -5.05
C ASN A 7 7.33 18.80 -5.00
N SER A 8 8.01 18.89 -6.14
CA SER A 8 9.45 18.69 -6.29
C SER A 8 10.23 19.95 -6.65
N GLU A 9 9.56 21.10 -6.80
CA GLU A 9 10.17 22.38 -7.15
C GLU A 9 9.70 23.48 -6.17
N GLN A 10 10.54 24.50 -5.99
CA GLN A 10 10.13 25.77 -5.40
C GLN A 10 10.18 26.81 -6.50
N LEU A 11 9.12 27.61 -6.64
CA LEU A 11 9.14 28.76 -7.53
C LEU A 11 10.11 29.81 -6.95
N PRO A 12 11.22 30.12 -7.63
CA PRO A 12 12.10 31.19 -7.17
C PRO A 12 11.34 32.52 -7.20
N GLN A 13 11.52 33.34 -6.18
CA GLN A 13 10.83 34.63 -6.07
C GLN A 13 11.15 35.58 -7.24
N GLU A 14 12.32 35.39 -7.87
CA GLU A 14 12.80 36.17 -9.02
C GLU A 14 12.37 35.59 -10.38
N ALA A 15 11.63 34.48 -10.42
CA ALA A 15 11.21 33.88 -11.67
C ALA A 15 10.16 34.75 -12.40
N ILE A 16 10.23 34.79 -13.73
CA ILE A 16 9.27 35.54 -14.56
C ILE A 16 7.85 35.03 -14.29
N GLY A 17 6.97 35.93 -13.84
CA GLY A 17 5.60 35.60 -13.48
C GLY A 17 5.41 35.00 -12.08
N ALA A 18 6.43 34.99 -11.22
CA ALA A 18 6.31 34.53 -9.83
C ALA A 18 5.33 35.38 -9.02
N GLU A 19 5.40 36.70 -9.17
CA GLU A 19 4.49 37.65 -8.52
C GLU A 19 3.03 37.40 -8.91
N ALA A 20 2.74 37.24 -10.20
CA ALA A 20 1.40 36.92 -10.70
C ALA A 20 0.87 35.56 -10.19
N VAL A 21 1.75 34.58 -9.95
CA VAL A 21 1.37 33.28 -9.39
C VAL A 21 1.05 33.40 -7.90
N THR A 22 1.85 34.18 -7.16
CA THR A 22 1.60 34.45 -5.74
C THR A 22 0.29 35.22 -5.57
N GLU A 23 0.07 36.27 -6.34
CA GLU A 23 -1.16 37.08 -6.32
C GLU A 23 -2.40 36.22 -6.65
N PHE A 24 -2.29 35.32 -7.63
CA PHE A 24 -3.36 34.36 -7.95
C PHE A 24 -3.68 33.43 -6.77
N LEU A 25 -2.66 32.90 -6.08
CA LEU A 25 -2.87 31.99 -4.95
C LEU A 25 -3.41 32.70 -3.71
N GLU A 26 -2.98 33.94 -3.46
CA GLU A 26 -3.51 34.77 -2.36
C GLU A 26 -4.96 35.20 -2.60
N ALA A 27 -5.38 35.28 -3.86
CA ALA A 27 -6.76 35.57 -4.25
C ALA A 27 -7.69 34.34 -4.19
N CYS A 28 -7.15 33.12 -4.09
CA CYS A 28 -7.94 31.89 -4.00
C CYS A 28 -8.53 31.69 -2.60
N ASP A 29 -9.77 31.21 -2.52
CA ASP A 29 -10.37 30.77 -1.26
C ASP A 29 -9.92 29.35 -0.86
N ASP A 30 -10.26 28.92 0.36
CA ASP A 30 -9.87 27.60 0.89
C ASP A 30 -10.38 26.43 0.03
N ASP A 31 -11.54 26.55 -0.62
CA ASP A 31 -12.13 25.50 -1.44
C ASP A 31 -11.45 25.43 -2.82
N GLU A 32 -11.01 26.57 -3.36
CA GLU A 32 -10.19 26.68 -4.56
C GLU A 32 -8.76 26.17 -4.35
N LEU A 33 -8.14 26.51 -3.22
CA LEU A 33 -6.82 25.97 -2.82
C LEU A 33 -6.89 24.45 -2.66
N GLN A 34 -7.95 23.94 -2.04
CA GLN A 34 -8.16 22.49 -1.93
C GLN A 34 -8.32 21.81 -3.31
N LYS A 35 -8.98 22.47 -4.27
CA LYS A 35 -9.07 21.98 -5.65
C LYS A 35 -7.72 22.03 -6.36
N LEU A 36 -6.90 23.06 -6.14
CA LEU A 36 -5.55 23.13 -6.70
C LEU A 36 -4.65 22.01 -6.16
N GLU A 37 -4.73 21.68 -4.87
CA GLU A 37 -4.01 20.53 -4.29
C GLU A 37 -4.43 19.19 -4.90
N SER A 38 -5.66 19.09 -5.41
CA SER A 38 -6.15 17.88 -6.08
C SER A 38 -5.59 17.69 -7.50
N ILE A 39 -4.95 18.72 -8.09
CA ILE A 39 -4.36 18.66 -9.42
C ILE A 39 -3.10 17.78 -9.39
N SER A 40 -3.21 16.60 -9.98
CA SER A 40 -2.08 15.69 -10.14
C SER A 40 -1.30 16.02 -11.41
N LEU A 41 -0.20 16.75 -11.28
CA LEU A 41 0.76 16.90 -12.38
C LEU A 41 1.51 15.58 -12.63
N PRO A 42 1.93 15.29 -13.89
CA PRO A 42 2.83 14.18 -14.17
C PRO A 42 4.14 14.34 -13.38
N ALA A 43 4.45 13.38 -12.51
CA ALA A 43 5.69 13.37 -11.75
C ALA A 43 6.86 12.85 -12.59
N GLY A 44 8.09 13.23 -12.20
CA GLY A 44 9.34 12.80 -12.81
C GLY A 44 10.18 13.94 -13.37
N ARG A 45 11.48 13.70 -13.54
CA ARG A 45 12.39 14.63 -14.22
C ARG A 45 12.60 14.17 -15.66
N ALA A 46 12.58 15.11 -16.59
CA ALA A 46 13.02 14.83 -17.95
C ALA A 46 14.53 14.57 -17.96
N ALA A 47 14.97 13.77 -18.93
CA ALA A 47 16.39 13.48 -19.15
C ALA A 47 17.19 14.68 -19.68
N TYR A 48 16.51 15.72 -20.13
CA TYR A 48 17.08 16.91 -20.77
C TYR A 48 16.50 18.17 -20.12
N SER A 49 17.26 19.26 -20.11
CA SER A 49 16.76 20.57 -19.70
C SER A 49 15.65 21.08 -20.62
N VAL A 50 14.87 22.07 -20.18
CA VAL A 50 13.85 22.73 -21.00
C VAL A 50 14.43 23.24 -22.31
N ASP A 51 15.55 23.97 -22.26
CA ASP A 51 16.27 24.46 -23.45
C ASP A 51 16.66 23.33 -24.42
N SER A 52 17.16 22.21 -23.89
CA SER A 52 17.51 21.05 -24.72
C SER A 52 16.27 20.41 -25.36
N LEU A 53 15.16 20.29 -24.63
CA LEU A 53 13.90 19.77 -25.15
C LEU A 53 13.33 20.65 -26.27
N GLU A 54 13.39 21.97 -26.11
CA GLU A 54 12.95 22.93 -27.13
C GLU A 54 13.79 22.80 -28.39
N LYS A 55 15.13 22.80 -28.28
CA LYS A 55 16.05 22.61 -29.41
C LYS A 55 15.83 21.28 -30.13
N LEU A 56 15.72 20.18 -29.38
CA LEU A 56 15.46 18.86 -29.94
C LEU A 56 14.12 18.82 -30.68
N THR A 57 13.08 19.37 -30.08
CA THR A 57 11.74 19.41 -30.68
C THR A 57 11.73 20.22 -31.96
N ALA A 58 12.36 21.40 -31.96
CA ALA A 58 12.50 22.23 -33.15
C ALA A 58 13.24 21.49 -34.28
N GLN A 59 14.36 20.82 -33.96
CA GLN A 59 15.13 20.05 -34.95
C GLN A 59 14.33 18.89 -35.54
N MET A 60 13.64 18.11 -34.71
CA MET A 60 12.82 16.98 -35.16
C MET A 60 11.64 17.44 -36.04
N LEU A 61 10.98 18.54 -35.66
CA LEU A 61 9.88 19.11 -36.46
C LEU A 61 10.37 19.68 -37.79
N ALA A 62 11.53 20.37 -37.80
CA ALA A 62 12.06 21.00 -39.00
C ALA A 62 12.61 20.01 -40.03
N THR A 63 13.17 18.89 -39.58
CA THR A 63 13.89 17.94 -40.44
C THR A 63 13.21 16.57 -40.58
N GLY A 64 12.19 16.29 -39.77
CA GLY A 64 11.56 14.97 -39.70
C GLY A 64 12.48 13.87 -39.16
N CYS A 65 13.66 14.21 -38.61
CA CYS A 65 14.58 13.24 -38.06
C CYS A 65 14.10 12.70 -36.70
N ASP A 66 14.62 11.54 -36.30
CA ASP A 66 14.32 10.96 -34.99
C ASP A 66 15.12 11.63 -33.86
N LEU A 67 14.75 11.34 -32.61
CA LEU A 67 15.44 11.86 -31.43
C LEU A 67 16.92 11.47 -31.39
N PHE A 68 17.29 10.35 -32.00
CA PHE A 68 18.68 9.90 -32.07
C PHE A 68 19.50 10.87 -32.93
N THR A 69 19.06 11.08 -34.17
CA THR A 69 19.70 11.97 -35.14
C THR A 69 19.72 13.41 -34.61
N ALA A 70 18.61 13.89 -34.04
CA ALA A 70 18.52 15.23 -33.48
C ALA A 70 19.57 15.48 -32.38
N ARG A 71 19.82 14.49 -31.50
CA ARG A 71 20.83 14.62 -30.44
C ARG A 71 22.26 14.63 -30.99
N GLN A 72 22.55 13.80 -31.98
CA GLN A 72 23.86 13.79 -32.62
C GLN A 72 24.13 15.13 -33.31
N THR A 73 23.16 15.65 -34.04
CA THR A 73 23.29 16.92 -34.76
C THR A 73 23.47 18.10 -33.81
N LEU A 74 22.67 18.18 -32.74
CA LEU A 74 22.67 19.34 -31.84
C LEU A 74 23.77 19.31 -30.79
N PHE A 75 24.14 18.11 -30.30
CA PHE A 75 25.00 17.96 -29.12
C PHE A 75 26.25 17.11 -29.35
N ASN A 76 26.46 16.61 -30.58
CA ASN A 76 27.64 15.81 -30.96
C ASN A 76 27.88 14.59 -30.04
N VAL A 77 26.81 13.88 -29.67
CA VAL A 77 26.88 12.68 -28.82
C VAL A 77 27.13 11.40 -29.62
N GLU A 78 27.82 10.44 -29.01
CA GLU A 78 28.09 9.12 -29.59
C GLU A 78 26.82 8.30 -29.85
N ARG A 79 26.89 7.27 -30.71
CA ARG A 79 25.72 6.52 -31.18
C ARG A 79 25.04 5.70 -30.05
N ASP A 80 25.82 5.23 -29.09
CA ASP A 80 25.35 4.48 -27.94
C ASP A 80 25.00 5.37 -26.74
N TRP A 81 25.18 6.69 -26.86
CA TRP A 81 24.87 7.62 -25.77
C TRP A 81 23.41 7.52 -25.34
N ARG A 82 23.23 7.45 -24.03
CA ARG A 82 21.93 7.48 -23.34
C ARG A 82 22.05 8.47 -22.18
N PRO A 83 20.99 9.26 -21.91
CA PRO A 83 21.01 10.13 -20.74
C PRO A 83 21.20 9.29 -19.47
N PRO A 84 21.88 9.83 -18.45
CA PRO A 84 21.96 9.17 -17.16
C PRO A 84 20.56 8.97 -16.58
N ALA A 85 20.32 7.80 -15.97
CA ALA A 85 19.15 7.61 -15.14
C ALA A 85 19.55 7.75 -13.67
N ASP A 86 18.63 8.22 -12.84
CA ASP A 86 18.85 8.32 -11.41
C ASP A 86 19.14 6.93 -10.80
N PRO A 87 19.90 6.85 -9.70
CA PRO A 87 20.05 5.62 -8.94
C PRO A 87 18.69 5.00 -8.58
N ILE A 88 18.61 3.67 -8.50
CA ILE A 88 17.35 2.96 -8.21
C ILE A 88 16.69 3.48 -6.93
N GLY A 89 17.48 3.78 -5.89
CA GLY A 89 16.97 4.25 -4.60
C GLY A 89 16.76 5.76 -4.48
N GLU A 90 17.03 6.54 -5.53
CA GLU A 90 16.91 8.01 -5.49
C GLU A 90 15.46 8.44 -5.29
N PRO A 91 15.13 9.29 -4.30
CA PRO A 91 13.76 9.75 -4.07
C PRO A 91 13.19 10.53 -5.27
N VAL A 92 11.89 10.37 -5.53
CA VAL A 92 11.13 11.12 -6.54
C VAL A 92 10.15 12.12 -5.92
N GLY A 93 10.13 12.24 -4.58
CA GLY A 93 9.29 13.18 -3.84
C GLY A 93 7.90 12.63 -3.48
N ASN A 94 7.58 11.38 -3.85
CA ASN A 94 6.35 10.71 -3.44
C ASN A 94 6.67 9.65 -2.37
N PRO A 95 6.24 9.82 -1.11
CA PRO A 95 6.61 8.91 -0.01
C PRO A 95 6.26 7.43 -0.22
N ALA A 96 5.16 7.14 -0.93
CA ALA A 96 4.77 5.76 -1.25
C ALA A 96 5.74 5.14 -2.27
N VAL A 97 6.08 5.91 -3.30
CA VAL A 97 7.02 5.50 -4.35
C VAL A 97 8.45 5.37 -3.79
N ASP A 98 8.91 6.35 -3.02
CA ASP A 98 10.27 6.39 -2.45
C ASP A 98 10.51 5.19 -1.53
N ARG A 99 9.48 4.75 -0.80
CA ARG A 99 9.53 3.54 0.01
C ARG A 99 9.78 2.30 -0.87
N VAL A 100 9.07 2.17 -1.98
CA VAL A 100 9.23 1.05 -2.91
C VAL A 100 10.62 1.08 -3.56
N LEU A 101 11.06 2.23 -4.06
CA LEU A 101 12.39 2.43 -4.65
C LEU A 101 13.51 2.01 -3.68
N LYS A 102 13.40 2.45 -2.42
CA LYS A 102 14.37 2.09 -1.37
C LYS A 102 14.39 0.60 -1.06
N ILE A 103 13.23 -0.05 -1.02
CA ILE A 103 13.12 -1.50 -0.78
C ILE A 103 13.74 -2.26 -1.96
N VAL A 104 13.36 -1.94 -3.19
CA VAL A 104 13.86 -2.59 -4.41
C VAL A 104 15.38 -2.41 -4.53
N ASN A 105 15.89 -1.19 -4.32
CA ASN A 105 17.33 -0.92 -4.34
C ASN A 105 18.09 -1.77 -3.31
N ARG A 106 17.64 -1.80 -2.05
CA ARG A 106 18.30 -2.58 -1.00
C ARG A 106 18.27 -4.08 -1.28
N TRP A 107 17.14 -4.58 -1.78
CA TRP A 107 16.98 -5.99 -2.11
C TRP A 107 17.87 -6.39 -3.29
N LEU A 108 17.85 -5.62 -4.40
CA LEU A 108 18.67 -5.89 -5.58
C LEU A 108 20.17 -5.84 -5.26
N LEU A 109 20.63 -4.85 -4.51
CA LEU A 109 22.03 -4.77 -4.11
C LEU A 109 22.45 -5.94 -3.20
N ALA A 110 21.55 -6.43 -2.35
CA ALA A 110 21.83 -7.59 -1.51
C ALA A 110 21.83 -8.90 -2.32
N ALA A 111 20.89 -9.05 -3.24
CA ALA A 111 20.79 -10.19 -4.14
C ALA A 111 22.01 -10.25 -5.06
N GLU A 112 22.41 -9.11 -5.64
CA GLU A 112 23.60 -9.02 -6.49
C GLU A 112 24.87 -9.41 -5.74
N ARG A 113 25.06 -8.90 -4.51
CA ARG A 113 26.21 -9.28 -3.68
C ARG A 113 26.26 -10.77 -3.37
N ARG A 114 25.10 -11.44 -3.23
CA ARG A 114 25.01 -12.84 -2.85
C ARG A 114 25.13 -13.79 -4.05
N TRP A 115 24.46 -13.48 -5.15
CA TRP A 115 24.24 -14.39 -6.28
C TRP A 115 24.76 -13.86 -7.62
N GLY A 116 25.34 -12.66 -7.65
CA GLY A 116 25.82 -12.02 -8.87
C GLY A 116 24.73 -11.30 -9.66
N THR A 117 25.08 -10.82 -10.85
CA THR A 117 24.16 -10.07 -11.72
C THR A 117 23.03 -10.98 -12.23
N PRO A 118 21.75 -10.60 -12.06
CA PRO A 118 20.63 -11.42 -12.52
C PRO A 118 20.53 -11.41 -14.05
N ALA A 119 20.13 -12.54 -14.65
CA ALA A 119 19.89 -12.62 -16.09
C ALA A 119 18.68 -11.78 -16.53
N THR A 120 17.62 -11.80 -15.72
CA THR A 120 16.37 -11.09 -16.01
C THR A 120 15.76 -10.50 -14.75
N ILE A 121 15.15 -9.32 -14.86
CA ILE A 121 14.35 -8.70 -13.79
C ILE A 121 12.96 -8.40 -14.36
N ASN A 122 11.93 -8.97 -13.76
CA ASN A 122 10.54 -8.75 -14.16
C ASN A 122 9.80 -7.98 -13.07
N ILE A 123 9.07 -6.94 -13.47
CA ILE A 123 8.36 -6.03 -12.57
C ILE A 123 6.87 -6.12 -12.89
N GLU A 124 6.08 -6.55 -11.93
CA GLU A 124 4.63 -6.38 -11.98
C GLU A 124 4.24 -5.01 -11.39
N HIS A 125 3.36 -4.31 -12.08
CA HIS A 125 2.80 -3.06 -11.59
C HIS A 125 1.34 -3.20 -11.15
N VAL A 126 1.04 -2.71 -9.94
CA VAL A 126 -0.32 -2.56 -9.41
C VAL A 126 -0.69 -1.09 -9.39
N ARG A 127 -1.83 -0.73 -9.99
CA ARG A 127 -2.27 0.68 -10.15
C ARG A 127 -2.35 1.49 -8.84
N THR A 128 -2.56 0.83 -7.71
CA THR A 128 -2.66 1.44 -6.38
C THR A 128 -1.35 1.47 -5.60
N ALA A 129 -0.32 0.70 -6.00
CA ALA A 129 0.91 0.55 -5.21
C ALA A 129 1.73 1.84 -5.07
N PHE A 130 1.45 2.83 -5.93
CA PHE A 130 2.18 4.09 -6.03
C PHE A 130 1.27 5.32 -5.80
N ALA A 131 0.01 5.07 -5.44
CA ALA A 131 -0.94 6.12 -5.07
C ALA A 131 -0.85 6.40 -3.57
N SER A 132 -1.21 7.62 -3.16
CA SER A 132 -1.40 7.93 -1.74
C SER A 132 -2.48 7.01 -1.14
N GLU A 133 -2.47 6.82 0.19
CA GLU A 133 -3.51 6.03 0.85
C GLU A 133 -4.91 6.58 0.54
N ALA A 134 -5.07 7.90 0.55
CA ALA A 134 -6.32 8.57 0.19
C ALA A 134 -6.80 8.19 -1.22
N LYS A 135 -5.92 8.30 -2.22
CA LYS A 135 -6.24 7.95 -3.62
C LYS A 135 -6.49 6.45 -3.82
N THR A 136 -5.77 5.59 -3.08
CA THR A 136 -6.06 4.15 -3.06
C THR A 136 -7.45 3.88 -2.47
N ARG A 137 -7.82 4.54 -1.36
CA ARG A 137 -9.15 4.39 -0.75
C ARG A 137 -10.26 4.88 -1.66
N GLU A 138 -10.07 6.02 -2.32
CA GLU A 138 -11.01 6.56 -3.30
C GLU A 138 -11.20 5.58 -4.47
N TYR A 139 -10.11 5.07 -5.05
CA TYR A 139 -10.17 4.08 -6.11
C TYR A 139 -10.89 2.78 -5.68
N LEU A 140 -10.62 2.29 -4.47
CA LEU A 140 -11.31 1.11 -3.92
C LEU A 140 -12.81 1.39 -3.70
N LYS A 141 -13.17 2.60 -3.26
CA LYS A 141 -14.56 3.04 -3.12
C LYS A 141 -15.27 3.08 -4.48
N GLU A 142 -14.62 3.63 -5.51
CA GLU A 142 -15.16 3.61 -6.87
C GLU A 142 -15.35 2.19 -7.40
N LEU A 143 -14.39 1.29 -7.16
CA LEU A 143 -14.52 -0.12 -7.53
C LEU A 143 -15.71 -0.80 -6.83
N LYS A 144 -15.90 -0.53 -5.54
CA LYS A 144 -17.04 -1.03 -4.77
C LYS A 144 -18.36 -0.50 -5.32
N GLN A 145 -18.47 0.81 -5.56
CA GLN A 145 -19.65 1.43 -6.15
C GLN A 145 -19.98 0.85 -7.53
N ARG A 146 -18.96 0.57 -8.36
CA ARG A 146 -19.15 -0.11 -9.65
C ARG A 146 -19.63 -1.55 -9.49
N ALA A 147 -19.15 -2.28 -8.48
CA ALA A 147 -19.61 -3.63 -8.19
C ALA A 147 -21.09 -3.62 -7.75
N GLU A 148 -21.45 -2.75 -6.81
CA GLU A 148 -22.84 -2.56 -6.34
C GLU A 148 -23.77 -2.14 -7.49
N LEU A 149 -23.31 -1.28 -8.40
CA LEU A 149 -24.09 -0.91 -9.59
C LEU A 149 -24.30 -2.10 -10.53
N ASN A 150 -23.27 -2.92 -10.75
CA ASN A 150 -23.40 -4.13 -11.57
C ASN A 150 -24.39 -5.12 -10.94
N GLU A 151 -24.37 -5.28 -9.61
CA GLU A 151 -25.35 -6.13 -8.89
C GLU A 151 -26.78 -5.61 -9.07
N LYS A 152 -27.00 -4.29 -8.97
CA LYS A 152 -28.31 -3.69 -9.26
C LYS A 152 -28.76 -3.93 -10.70
N ILE A 153 -27.86 -3.81 -11.67
CA ILE A 153 -28.17 -4.09 -13.07
C ILE A 153 -28.55 -5.57 -13.24
N VAL A 154 -27.82 -6.50 -12.63
CA VAL A 154 -28.14 -7.93 -12.68
C VAL A 154 -29.52 -8.20 -12.06
N ALA A 155 -29.85 -7.58 -10.92
CA ALA A 155 -31.17 -7.69 -10.31
C ALA A 155 -32.29 -7.09 -11.20
N GLU A 156 -32.05 -5.95 -11.86
CA GLU A 156 -32.99 -5.36 -12.81
C GLU A 156 -33.21 -6.26 -14.03
N MET A 157 -32.13 -6.85 -14.54
CA MET A 157 -32.19 -7.85 -15.62
C MET A 157 -33.07 -9.02 -15.20
N GLU A 158 -32.79 -9.64 -14.05
CA GLU A 158 -33.59 -10.75 -13.51
C GLU A 158 -35.07 -10.42 -13.40
N ALA A 159 -35.40 -9.24 -12.86
CA ALA A 159 -36.77 -8.79 -12.72
C ALA A 159 -37.50 -8.58 -14.06
N ARG A 160 -36.80 -8.10 -15.10
CA ARG A 160 -37.42 -7.77 -16.40
C ARG A 160 -37.48 -8.92 -17.39
N ILE A 161 -36.50 -9.81 -17.41
CA ILE A 161 -36.40 -10.90 -18.41
C ILE A 161 -36.60 -12.30 -17.81
N GLY A 162 -36.77 -12.44 -16.49
CA GLY A 162 -37.19 -13.67 -15.83
C GLY A 162 -36.17 -14.81 -15.84
N VAL A 163 -34.94 -14.55 -16.31
CA VAL A 163 -33.83 -15.52 -16.34
C VAL A 163 -32.73 -14.98 -15.45
N GLN A 164 -32.18 -15.82 -14.56
CA GLN A 164 -30.91 -15.59 -13.88
C GLN A 164 -29.82 -15.51 -14.96
N PRO A 165 -29.35 -14.31 -15.38
CA PRO A 165 -28.42 -14.19 -16.49
C PRO A 165 -27.00 -14.46 -15.97
N GLY A 166 -26.81 -15.59 -15.28
CA GLY A 166 -25.66 -15.99 -14.47
C GLY A 166 -24.65 -14.87 -14.28
N GLY A 167 -25.01 -13.84 -13.51
CA GLY A 167 -24.39 -12.51 -13.31
C GLY A 167 -23.10 -12.15 -14.08
N SER A 168 -23.01 -12.45 -15.38
CA SER A 168 -21.74 -12.38 -16.09
C SER A 168 -21.48 -10.97 -16.62
N SER A 169 -20.22 -10.53 -16.63
CA SER A 169 -19.85 -9.21 -17.15
C SER A 169 -20.30 -8.98 -18.60
N SER A 170 -20.41 -10.04 -19.41
CA SER A 170 -20.92 -9.94 -20.79
C SER A 170 -22.43 -9.72 -20.84
N SER A 171 -23.21 -10.36 -19.96
CA SER A 171 -24.66 -10.12 -19.80
C SER A 171 -24.92 -8.64 -19.50
N VAL A 172 -24.21 -8.07 -18.52
CA VAL A 172 -24.29 -6.64 -18.16
C VAL A 172 -23.90 -5.76 -19.34
N THR A 173 -22.81 -6.10 -20.06
CA THR A 173 -22.37 -5.33 -21.23
C THR A 173 -23.42 -5.27 -22.33
N ARG A 174 -24.07 -6.41 -22.62
CA ARG A 174 -25.16 -6.51 -23.59
C ARG A 174 -26.39 -5.71 -23.17
N TRP A 175 -26.81 -5.87 -21.92
CA TRP A 175 -27.94 -5.13 -21.36
C TRP A 175 -27.75 -3.63 -21.50
N LEU A 176 -26.58 -3.13 -21.09
CA LEU A 176 -26.24 -1.72 -21.22
C LEU A 176 -26.20 -1.28 -22.69
N ALA A 177 -25.77 -2.14 -23.62
CA ALA A 177 -25.75 -1.81 -25.04
C ALA A 177 -27.15 -1.68 -25.63
N LEU A 178 -28.05 -2.61 -25.30
CA LEU A 178 -29.45 -2.57 -25.68
C LEU A 178 -30.16 -1.31 -25.16
N ALA A 179 -29.97 -1.00 -23.88
CA ALA A 179 -30.58 0.19 -23.27
C ALA A 179 -30.11 1.49 -23.95
N ARG A 180 -28.80 1.62 -24.23
CA ARG A 180 -28.24 2.77 -24.96
C ARG A 180 -28.79 2.90 -26.38
N GLN A 181 -29.05 1.77 -27.02
CA GLN A 181 -29.55 1.67 -28.39
C GLN A 181 -31.08 1.64 -28.49
N ARG A 182 -31.79 1.79 -27.36
CA ARG A 182 -33.26 1.70 -27.28
C ARG A 182 -33.80 0.42 -27.93
N ASN A 183 -33.13 -0.71 -27.69
CA ASN A 183 -33.54 -2.00 -28.23
C ASN A 183 -33.60 -2.05 -29.77
N CYS A 184 -32.79 -1.23 -30.45
CA CYS A 184 -32.65 -1.27 -31.90
C CYS A 184 -31.24 -1.73 -32.29
N CYS A 185 -31.16 -2.55 -33.34
CA CYS A 185 -29.91 -2.94 -33.98
C CYS A 185 -29.15 -1.67 -34.39
N LEU A 186 -27.89 -1.55 -33.97
CA LEU A 186 -27.09 -0.37 -34.29
C LEU A 186 -26.95 -0.19 -35.81
N TYR A 187 -26.92 -1.30 -36.56
CA TYR A 187 -26.64 -1.31 -37.98
C TYR A 187 -27.83 -1.07 -38.88
N CYS A 188 -28.98 -1.72 -38.65
CA CYS A 188 -30.16 -1.59 -39.53
C CYS A 188 -31.37 -0.94 -38.85
N GLY A 189 -31.34 -0.72 -37.54
CA GLY A 189 -32.45 -0.14 -36.77
C GLY A 189 -33.58 -1.10 -36.41
N THR A 190 -33.55 -2.36 -36.86
CA THR A 190 -34.54 -3.39 -36.49
C THR A 190 -34.56 -3.62 -34.98
N PHE A 191 -35.74 -3.84 -34.42
CA PHE A 191 -35.89 -4.15 -32.99
C PHE A 191 -35.12 -5.43 -32.62
N ILE A 192 -34.43 -5.38 -31.48
CA ILE A 192 -33.71 -6.47 -30.84
C ILE A 192 -33.92 -6.40 -29.33
N ASP A 193 -33.97 -7.56 -28.70
CA ASP A 193 -34.03 -7.73 -27.25
C ASP A 193 -32.79 -8.47 -26.73
N PHE A 194 -32.78 -8.82 -25.45
CA PHE A 194 -31.66 -9.50 -24.82
C PHE A 194 -31.32 -10.87 -25.43
N PHE A 195 -32.33 -11.56 -25.97
CA PHE A 195 -32.21 -12.91 -26.50
C PHE A 195 -31.90 -12.93 -28.00
N THR A 196 -32.36 -11.92 -28.74
CA THR A 196 -32.19 -11.79 -30.19
C THR A 196 -30.97 -10.96 -30.59
N ALA A 197 -30.43 -10.15 -29.68
CA ALA A 197 -29.23 -9.36 -29.92
C ALA A 197 -27.94 -10.18 -29.82
N GLU A 198 -27.07 -9.98 -30.82
CA GLU A 198 -25.69 -10.42 -30.80
C GLU A 198 -24.76 -9.22 -30.56
N MET A 199 -23.71 -9.41 -29.77
CA MET A 199 -22.67 -8.39 -29.59
C MET A 199 -21.66 -8.51 -30.72
N ASP A 200 -21.63 -7.53 -31.62
CA ASP A 200 -20.67 -7.43 -32.73
C ASP A 200 -19.52 -6.48 -32.41
N HIS A 201 -18.33 -6.80 -32.91
CA HIS A 201 -17.18 -5.92 -32.91
C HIS A 201 -17.19 -5.06 -34.17
N ILE A 202 -17.39 -3.74 -34.02
CA ILE A 202 -17.49 -2.78 -35.14
C ILE A 202 -16.27 -2.90 -36.08
N VAL A 203 -15.08 -2.99 -35.49
CA VAL A 203 -13.82 -3.26 -36.19
C VAL A 203 -13.24 -4.57 -35.66
N PRO A 204 -12.97 -5.56 -36.54
CA PRO A 204 -12.26 -6.79 -36.16
C PRO A 204 -10.79 -6.51 -35.86
N ARG A 205 -10.09 -7.49 -35.28
CA ARG A 205 -8.65 -7.44 -35.03
C ARG A 205 -7.95 -8.53 -35.85
N LYS A 206 -6.71 -8.28 -36.29
CA LYS A 206 -5.87 -9.29 -36.94
C LYS A 206 -5.51 -10.40 -35.94
N GLY A 207 -5.55 -11.66 -36.39
CA GLY A 207 -5.26 -12.84 -35.56
C GLY A 207 -6.48 -13.39 -34.83
N PRO A 208 -6.31 -14.30 -33.85
CA PRO A 208 -7.40 -14.87 -33.05
C PRO A 208 -8.04 -13.87 -32.07
N GLU A 209 -7.56 -12.62 -32.00
CA GLU A 209 -7.96 -11.63 -31.00
C GLU A 209 -9.15 -10.74 -31.42
N SER A 210 -9.61 -9.90 -30.49
CA SER A 210 -10.64 -8.90 -30.71
C SER A 210 -10.40 -7.65 -29.86
N THR A 211 -10.91 -6.49 -30.29
CA THR A 211 -10.88 -5.27 -29.47
C THR A 211 -12.14 -5.17 -28.62
N ASN A 212 -12.09 -5.75 -27.41
CA ASN A 212 -13.23 -5.91 -26.50
C ASN A 212 -13.61 -4.65 -25.70
N THR A 213 -13.23 -3.46 -26.17
CA THR A 213 -13.61 -2.19 -25.53
C THR A 213 -15.05 -1.84 -25.84
N ARG A 214 -15.78 -1.25 -24.90
CA ARG A 214 -17.20 -0.87 -25.06
C ARG A 214 -17.49 -0.03 -26.32
N VAL A 215 -16.55 0.82 -26.75
CA VAL A 215 -16.69 1.68 -27.94
C VAL A 215 -16.54 0.93 -29.26
N ASN A 216 -16.11 -0.33 -29.22
CA ASN A 216 -16.03 -1.20 -30.38
C ASN A 216 -17.14 -2.28 -30.36
N LEU A 217 -18.08 -2.22 -29.41
CA LEU A 217 -19.14 -3.20 -29.27
C LEU A 217 -20.50 -2.61 -29.65
N ALA A 218 -21.18 -3.26 -30.59
CA ALA A 218 -22.52 -2.92 -31.04
C ALA A 218 -23.49 -4.05 -30.70
N ALA A 219 -24.69 -3.73 -30.19
CA ALA A 219 -25.78 -4.71 -30.18
C ALA A 219 -26.40 -4.74 -31.59
N ALA A 220 -26.30 -5.88 -32.26
CA ALA A 220 -26.74 -6.06 -33.64
C ALA A 220 -27.74 -7.22 -33.74
N CYS A 221 -28.60 -7.19 -34.75
CA CYS A 221 -29.41 -8.36 -35.08
C CYS A 221 -28.53 -9.43 -35.74
N LYS A 222 -28.95 -10.69 -35.60
CA LYS A 222 -28.23 -11.87 -36.12
C LYS A 222 -27.91 -11.76 -37.62
N GLU A 223 -28.83 -11.21 -38.40
CA GLU A 223 -28.67 -11.10 -39.85
C GLU A 223 -27.61 -10.07 -40.23
N CYS A 224 -27.56 -8.92 -39.55
CA CYS A 224 -26.52 -7.92 -39.79
C CYS A 224 -25.15 -8.42 -39.33
N ASN A 225 -25.09 -9.08 -38.16
CA ASN A 225 -23.84 -9.62 -37.64
C ASN A 225 -23.27 -10.72 -38.57
N LYS A 226 -24.14 -11.62 -39.06
CA LYS A 226 -23.77 -12.66 -40.03
C LYS A 226 -23.30 -12.08 -41.36
N ASP A 227 -24.00 -11.08 -41.90
CA ASP A 227 -23.66 -10.44 -43.18
C ASP A 227 -22.36 -9.64 -43.12
N LYS A 228 -22.15 -8.90 -42.02
CA LYS A 228 -20.90 -8.17 -41.78
C LYS A 228 -19.71 -9.13 -41.70
N SER A 229 -19.87 -10.24 -40.99
CA SER A 229 -18.81 -11.23 -40.78
C SER A 229 -17.53 -10.57 -40.21
N ASN A 230 -16.35 -11.10 -40.52
CA ASN A 230 -15.06 -10.58 -40.05
C ASN A 230 -14.57 -9.34 -40.83
N ARG A 231 -15.47 -8.43 -41.24
CA ARG A 231 -15.15 -7.19 -41.95
C ARG A 231 -15.35 -5.97 -41.05
N PRO A 232 -14.52 -4.92 -41.18
CA PRO A 232 -14.81 -3.62 -40.58
C PRO A 232 -16.15 -3.08 -41.08
N PHE A 233 -16.92 -2.43 -40.20
CA PHE A 233 -18.22 -1.84 -40.57
C PHE A 233 -18.13 -0.96 -41.82
N ALA A 234 -17.11 -0.10 -41.94
CA ALA A 234 -16.95 0.82 -43.06
C ALA A 234 -16.90 0.10 -44.41
N VAL A 235 -16.22 -1.05 -44.47
CA VAL A 235 -16.06 -1.85 -45.70
C VAL A 235 -17.35 -2.61 -45.98
N TRP A 236 -17.97 -3.20 -44.95
CA TRP A 236 -19.23 -3.92 -45.12
C TRP A 236 -20.39 -3.01 -45.55
N ALA A 237 -20.48 -1.80 -44.98
CA ALA A 237 -21.57 -0.88 -45.23
C ALA A 237 -21.58 -0.29 -46.66
N GLU A 238 -20.48 -0.38 -47.39
CA GLU A 238 -20.39 0.05 -48.80
C GLU A 238 -20.96 -0.99 -49.77
N ASP A 239 -20.83 -2.27 -49.44
CA ASP A 239 -21.16 -3.38 -50.35
C ASP A 239 -22.41 -4.18 -49.92
N THR A 240 -23.00 -3.84 -48.76
CA THR A 240 -24.17 -4.56 -48.25
C THR A 240 -25.44 -4.15 -48.98
N GLY A 241 -26.23 -5.14 -49.42
CA GLY A 241 -27.57 -4.92 -49.97
C GLY A 241 -28.65 -4.75 -48.89
N ARG A 242 -28.28 -4.62 -47.60
CA ARG A 242 -29.25 -4.56 -46.50
C ARG A 242 -29.87 -3.17 -46.39
N PRO A 243 -31.21 -3.08 -46.24
CA PRO A 243 -31.88 -1.79 -46.08
C PRO A 243 -31.44 -1.10 -44.79
N ASN A 244 -31.38 0.23 -44.83
CA ASN A 244 -31.04 1.10 -43.70
C ASN A 244 -29.63 0.92 -43.11
N VAL A 245 -28.74 0.21 -43.82
CA VAL A 245 -27.33 0.06 -43.44
C VAL A 245 -26.49 1.01 -44.30
N SER A 246 -26.10 2.14 -43.72
CA SER A 246 -25.13 3.07 -44.32
C SER A 246 -24.39 3.80 -43.20
N TYR A 247 -23.22 4.37 -43.49
CA TYR A 247 -22.50 5.17 -42.48
C TYR A 247 -23.38 6.31 -41.93
N ALA A 248 -24.12 7.02 -42.80
CA ALA A 248 -24.98 8.13 -42.39
C ALA A 248 -26.09 7.68 -41.43
N ALA A 249 -26.80 6.59 -41.77
CA ALA A 249 -27.90 6.06 -40.96
C ALA A 249 -27.41 5.53 -39.59
N VAL A 250 -26.26 4.84 -39.58
CA VAL A 250 -25.67 4.33 -38.33
C VAL A 250 -25.12 5.48 -37.48
N ALA A 251 -24.47 6.47 -38.08
CA ALA A 251 -23.96 7.64 -37.37
C ALA A 251 -25.09 8.47 -36.74
N GLU A 252 -26.26 8.55 -37.37
CA GLU A 252 -27.46 9.14 -36.79
C GLU A 252 -27.93 8.35 -35.57
N ARG A 253 -28.04 7.01 -35.67
CA ARG A 253 -28.36 6.16 -34.51
C ARG A 253 -27.37 6.33 -33.35
N VAL A 254 -26.06 6.43 -33.64
CA VAL A 254 -25.04 6.70 -32.62
C VAL A 254 -25.23 8.08 -31.96
N ARG A 255 -25.54 9.11 -32.74
CA ARG A 255 -25.83 10.45 -32.21
C ARG A 255 -27.05 10.45 -31.29
N ASN A 256 -28.03 9.60 -31.58
CA ASN A 256 -29.28 9.46 -30.83
C ASN A 256 -29.23 8.44 -29.68
N LEU A 257 -28.07 7.83 -29.36
CA LEU A 257 -27.94 6.95 -28.20
C LEU A 257 -28.31 7.69 -26.90
N THR A 258 -29.05 7.03 -26.04
CA THR A 258 -29.44 7.53 -24.73
C THR A 258 -28.43 7.14 -23.66
N PRO A 259 -28.27 7.96 -22.61
CA PRO A 259 -27.59 7.50 -21.41
C PRO A 259 -28.37 6.34 -20.79
N TYR A 260 -27.65 5.45 -20.11
CA TYR A 260 -28.22 4.57 -19.09
C TYR A 260 -27.82 5.15 -17.73
N ASP A 261 -28.56 4.85 -16.67
CA ASP A 261 -28.44 5.50 -15.34
C ASP A 261 -26.98 5.73 -14.89
N ASN A 262 -26.74 6.91 -14.32
CA ASN A 262 -25.44 7.41 -13.82
C ASN A 262 -24.36 7.75 -14.86
N PHE A 263 -24.71 7.91 -16.15
CA PHE A 263 -23.77 8.47 -17.15
C PHE A 263 -23.67 10.00 -17.07
N ASP A 264 -22.46 10.54 -16.88
CA ASP A 264 -22.19 11.96 -17.13
C ASP A 264 -22.39 12.24 -18.64
N GLY A 265 -23.09 13.33 -18.99
CA GLY A 265 -23.30 13.75 -20.38
C GLY A 265 -21.99 13.91 -21.15
N ARG A 266 -20.89 14.27 -20.48
CA ARG A 266 -19.54 14.33 -21.08
C ARG A 266 -19.02 12.95 -21.48
N GLU A 267 -19.25 11.93 -20.65
CA GLU A 267 -18.83 10.56 -20.94
C GLU A 267 -19.59 9.98 -22.12
N LEU A 268 -20.90 10.25 -22.21
CA LEU A 268 -21.72 9.83 -23.34
C LEU A 268 -21.25 10.50 -24.64
N LYS A 269 -20.92 11.80 -24.60
CA LYS A 269 -20.41 12.52 -25.77
C LYS A 269 -19.09 11.90 -26.28
N ARG A 270 -18.15 11.64 -25.38
CA ARG A 270 -16.88 10.96 -25.71
C ARG A 270 -17.11 9.56 -26.27
N PHE A 271 -17.99 8.78 -25.63
CA PHE A 271 -18.36 7.43 -26.11
C PHE A 271 -18.89 7.47 -27.55
N LYS A 272 -19.82 8.39 -27.85
CA LYS A 272 -20.36 8.58 -29.21
C LYS A 272 -19.27 8.92 -30.21
N GLN A 273 -18.36 9.83 -29.86
CA GLN A 273 -17.23 10.21 -30.73
C GLN A 273 -16.31 9.03 -31.03
N GLU A 274 -15.94 8.25 -30.02
CA GLU A 274 -15.08 7.06 -30.20
C GLU A 274 -15.75 5.98 -31.05
N VAL A 275 -17.06 5.73 -30.88
CA VAL A 275 -17.83 4.81 -31.73
C VAL A 275 -17.86 5.31 -33.19
N LEU A 276 -18.08 6.61 -33.41
CA LEU A 276 -18.06 7.18 -34.77
C LEU A 276 -16.69 7.04 -35.44
N LEU A 277 -15.60 7.24 -34.69
CA LEU A 277 -14.24 7.00 -35.20
C LEU A 277 -14.04 5.54 -35.60
N ARG A 278 -14.54 4.60 -34.80
CA ARG A 278 -14.50 3.16 -35.12
C ARG A 278 -15.30 2.82 -36.38
N LEU A 279 -16.50 3.39 -36.54
CA LEU A 279 -17.35 3.17 -37.71
C LEU A 279 -16.69 3.65 -39.02
N LYS A 280 -15.77 4.61 -38.98
CA LYS A 280 -15.02 5.06 -40.17
C LYS A 280 -13.82 4.18 -40.51
N LYS A 281 -13.37 3.33 -39.58
CA LYS A 281 -12.13 2.59 -39.75
C LYS A 281 -12.31 1.47 -40.79
N ARG A 282 -11.44 1.47 -41.81
CA ARG A 282 -11.47 0.53 -42.93
C ARG A 282 -10.55 -0.67 -42.78
N THR A 283 -9.58 -0.59 -41.86
CA THR A 283 -8.60 -1.64 -41.61
C THR A 283 -8.87 -2.34 -40.28
N PRO A 284 -8.61 -3.65 -40.16
CA PRO A 284 -8.63 -4.32 -38.86
C PRO A 284 -7.67 -3.67 -37.86
N ASP A 285 -7.97 -3.80 -36.57
CA ASP A 285 -7.01 -3.47 -35.52
C ASP A 285 -5.78 -4.38 -35.58
N GLU A 286 -4.61 -3.85 -35.20
CA GLU A 286 -3.38 -4.64 -35.12
C GLU A 286 -3.46 -5.74 -34.06
N ALA A 287 -2.71 -6.82 -34.27
CA ALA A 287 -2.60 -7.94 -33.35
C ALA A 287 -2.05 -7.51 -31.98
N ILE A 288 -2.32 -8.28 -30.93
CA ILE A 288 -1.78 -7.97 -29.60
C ILE A 288 -0.29 -8.26 -29.61
N ASP A 289 0.53 -7.22 -29.39
CA ASP A 289 1.97 -7.35 -29.26
C ASP A 289 2.43 -7.27 -27.79
N SER A 290 3.70 -7.61 -27.56
CA SER A 290 4.33 -7.55 -26.23
C SER A 290 4.31 -6.15 -25.62
N ARG A 291 4.32 -5.08 -26.44
CA ARG A 291 4.26 -3.68 -25.98
C ARG A 291 2.88 -3.31 -25.44
N SER A 292 1.82 -3.89 -25.99
CA SER A 292 0.43 -3.69 -25.54
C SER A 292 0.14 -4.30 -24.16
N ILE A 293 1.04 -5.17 -23.69
CA ILE A 293 0.94 -5.91 -22.42
C ILE A 293 1.79 -5.25 -21.33
N ALA A 294 2.83 -4.52 -21.74
CA ALA A 294 3.71 -3.82 -20.83
C ALA A 294 2.94 -2.81 -19.98
N SER A 295 3.38 -2.63 -18.74
CA SER A 295 2.78 -1.60 -17.89
C SER A 295 3.09 -0.21 -18.46
N VAL A 296 2.04 0.54 -18.82
CA VAL A 296 2.15 1.94 -19.26
C VAL A 296 2.32 2.92 -18.09
N ALA A 297 2.26 2.43 -16.86
CA ALA A 297 2.39 3.28 -15.69
C ALA A 297 3.79 3.89 -15.62
N TRP A 298 3.84 5.21 -15.43
CA TRP A 298 5.09 5.97 -15.34
C TRP A 298 6.09 5.31 -14.39
N MET A 299 5.65 4.92 -13.20
CA MET A 299 6.56 4.37 -12.18
C MET A 299 7.16 3.00 -12.56
N ALA A 300 6.41 2.15 -13.25
CA ALA A 300 6.95 0.87 -13.74
C ALA A 300 8.03 1.10 -14.80
N ARG A 301 7.82 2.09 -15.67
CA ARG A 301 8.79 2.49 -16.70
C ARG A 301 10.03 3.13 -16.07
N GLU A 302 9.83 4.00 -15.07
CA GLU A 302 10.89 4.67 -14.33
C GLU A 302 11.78 3.65 -13.60
N LEU A 303 11.19 2.75 -12.81
CA LEU A 303 11.95 1.70 -12.11
C LEU A 303 12.71 0.80 -13.09
N ALA A 304 12.08 0.40 -14.19
CA ALA A 304 12.75 -0.39 -15.22
C ALA A 304 13.92 0.35 -15.86
N ALA A 305 13.78 1.66 -16.12
CA ALA A 305 14.85 2.49 -16.67
C ALA A 305 16.04 2.59 -15.70
N ARG A 306 15.79 2.86 -14.41
CA ARG A 306 16.84 2.94 -13.38
C ARG A 306 17.57 1.61 -13.19
N ILE A 307 16.83 0.49 -13.22
CA ILE A 307 17.43 -0.85 -13.14
C ILE A 307 18.29 -1.15 -14.37
N LYS A 308 17.79 -0.91 -15.59
CA LYS A 308 18.58 -1.08 -16.82
C LYS A 308 19.86 -0.25 -16.78
N TYR A 309 19.75 1.00 -16.32
CA TYR A 309 20.89 1.89 -16.18
C TYR A 309 21.92 1.38 -15.16
N HIS A 310 21.48 0.87 -14.01
CA HIS A 310 22.37 0.33 -12.98
C HIS A 310 23.24 -0.83 -13.49
N PHE A 311 22.69 -1.71 -14.32
CA PHE A 311 23.40 -2.90 -14.82
C PHE A 311 24.15 -2.68 -16.14
N ARG A 312 23.97 -1.54 -16.82
CA ARG A 312 24.50 -1.28 -18.18
C ARG A 312 26.00 -1.51 -18.35
N SER A 313 26.80 -1.21 -17.32
CA SER A 313 28.26 -1.31 -17.36
C SER A 313 28.80 -2.67 -16.90
N LYS A 314 27.91 -3.56 -16.43
CA LYS A 314 28.28 -4.86 -15.88
C LYS A 314 27.93 -5.97 -16.87
N GLN A 315 26.65 -6.05 -17.24
CA GLN A 315 26.11 -7.04 -18.15
C GLN A 315 24.78 -6.56 -18.72
N GLU A 316 24.49 -6.90 -19.97
CA GLU A 316 23.16 -6.68 -20.52
C GLU A 316 22.16 -7.63 -19.86
N ILE A 317 21.18 -7.05 -19.16
CA ILE A 317 20.08 -7.78 -18.53
C ILE A 317 18.76 -7.47 -19.23
N THR A 318 17.84 -8.43 -19.22
CA THR A 318 16.48 -8.17 -19.69
C THR A 318 15.63 -7.64 -18.54
N VAL A 319 14.98 -6.48 -18.73
CA VAL A 319 14.02 -5.94 -17.76
C VAL A 319 12.63 -5.86 -18.38
N GLY A 320 11.72 -6.71 -17.88
CA GLY A 320 10.32 -6.77 -18.30
C GLY A 320 9.40 -6.02 -17.34
N THR A 321 8.37 -5.35 -17.87
CA THR A 321 7.29 -4.76 -17.07
C THR A 321 5.96 -5.36 -17.48
N TYR A 322 5.15 -5.78 -16.51
CA TYR A 322 3.89 -6.47 -16.76
C TYR A 322 2.75 -5.84 -15.96
N ALA A 323 1.56 -5.80 -16.54
CA ALA A 323 0.35 -5.44 -15.83
C ALA A 323 -0.12 -6.56 -14.91
N GLY A 324 -0.70 -6.23 -13.75
CA GLY A 324 -1.11 -7.25 -12.77
C GLY A 324 -2.21 -8.23 -13.23
N SER A 325 -2.91 -7.93 -14.33
CA SER A 325 -3.81 -8.90 -14.96
C SER A 325 -3.06 -10.12 -15.53
N ILE A 326 -1.82 -9.94 -15.99
CA ILE A 326 -1.01 -11.02 -16.57
C ILE A 326 -0.61 -12.03 -15.51
N THR A 327 -0.24 -11.60 -14.30
CA THR A 327 0.07 -12.51 -13.20
C THR A 327 -1.16 -13.31 -12.76
N ALA A 328 -2.33 -12.67 -12.74
CA ALA A 328 -3.59 -13.37 -12.49
C ALA A 328 -3.92 -14.40 -13.59
N ASP A 329 -3.67 -14.06 -14.86
CA ASP A 329 -3.82 -15.01 -15.97
C ASP A 329 -2.78 -16.14 -15.89
N ALA A 330 -1.54 -15.85 -15.51
CA ALA A 330 -0.49 -16.83 -15.31
C ALA A 330 -0.85 -17.84 -14.22
N ARG A 331 -1.38 -17.39 -13.07
CA ARG A 331 -1.86 -18.27 -11.98
C ARG A 331 -2.92 -19.25 -12.46
N ARG A 332 -3.95 -18.73 -13.13
CA ARG A 332 -5.04 -19.53 -13.69
C ARG A 332 -4.54 -20.54 -14.71
N ALA A 333 -3.58 -20.11 -15.52
CA ALA A 333 -3.01 -20.91 -16.57
C ALA A 333 -2.04 -22.00 -16.08
N THR A 334 -1.61 -22.02 -14.82
CA THR A 334 -0.52 -22.90 -14.33
C THR A 334 -0.92 -23.78 -13.15
N GLY A 335 -2.15 -23.65 -12.65
CA GLY A 335 -2.61 -24.41 -11.49
C GLY A 335 -2.07 -23.88 -10.15
N PHE A 336 -1.38 -22.74 -10.11
CA PHE A 336 -1.09 -22.03 -8.86
C PHE A 336 -2.38 -21.65 -8.13
N GLU A 337 -3.41 -21.27 -8.88
CA GLU A 337 -4.74 -21.08 -8.31
C GLU A 337 -5.34 -22.44 -7.92
N GLY A 338 -5.61 -22.63 -6.63
CA GLY A 338 -6.21 -23.85 -6.09
C GLY A 338 -5.21 -24.91 -5.59
N LYS A 339 -3.89 -24.70 -5.74
CA LYS A 339 -2.86 -25.67 -5.30
C LYS A 339 -1.78 -25.11 -4.37
N VAL A 340 -1.69 -23.79 -4.21
CA VAL A 340 -0.76 -23.20 -3.24
C VAL A 340 -1.38 -23.26 -1.84
N GLU A 341 -0.60 -23.68 -0.85
CA GLU A 341 -1.06 -23.92 0.52
C GLU A 341 -0.97 -22.65 1.39
N LEU A 342 -1.64 -21.57 0.96
CA LEU A 342 -1.73 -20.33 1.74
C LEU A 342 -2.75 -20.45 2.88
N ILE A 343 -2.57 -19.63 3.93
CA ILE A 343 -3.52 -19.53 5.04
C ILE A 343 -4.83 -18.90 4.55
N GLY A 344 -5.97 -19.56 4.82
CA GLY A 344 -7.28 -19.13 4.35
C GLY A 344 -7.72 -19.79 3.03
N GLY A 345 -7.07 -20.88 2.64
CA GLY A 345 -7.51 -21.76 1.56
C GLY A 345 -6.59 -21.75 0.34
N LYS A 346 -6.85 -22.69 -0.58
CA LYS A 346 -5.97 -22.98 -1.72
C LYS A 346 -6.05 -21.97 -2.88
N ALA A 347 -7.01 -21.05 -2.83
CA ALA A 347 -7.17 -19.98 -3.81
C ALA A 347 -6.41 -18.72 -3.37
N LYS A 348 -6.16 -17.76 -4.30
CA LYS A 348 -5.57 -16.47 -3.92
C LYS A 348 -6.46 -15.81 -2.86
N THR A 349 -5.91 -15.67 -1.66
CA THR A 349 -6.55 -14.99 -0.55
C THR A 349 -5.71 -13.77 -0.17
N ARG A 350 -6.38 -12.63 0.09
CA ARG A 350 -5.70 -11.45 0.66
C ARG A 350 -5.42 -11.60 2.15
N LEU A 351 -5.85 -12.72 2.75
CA LEU A 351 -5.62 -13.03 4.15
C LEU A 351 -4.13 -13.27 4.39
N ASP A 352 -3.51 -14.19 3.66
CA ASP A 352 -2.08 -14.49 3.77
C ASP A 352 -1.25 -13.52 2.92
N ARG A 353 -0.42 -12.68 3.56
CA ARG A 353 0.43 -11.68 2.91
C ARG A 353 1.53 -12.31 2.03
N ARG A 354 1.86 -13.59 2.22
CA ARG A 354 2.87 -14.30 1.41
C ARG A 354 2.45 -14.49 -0.04
N HIS A 355 1.18 -14.26 -0.38
CA HIS A 355 0.72 -14.23 -1.76
C HIS A 355 1.46 -13.20 -2.63
N HIS A 356 2.06 -12.15 -2.05
CA HIS A 356 2.91 -11.21 -2.78
C HIS A 356 4.22 -11.86 -3.25
N ALA A 357 4.83 -12.71 -2.43
CA ALA A 357 6.03 -13.48 -2.80
C ALA A 357 5.70 -14.54 -3.86
N MET A 358 4.53 -15.18 -3.76
CA MET A 358 4.01 -16.08 -4.79
C MET A 358 3.86 -15.35 -6.13
N ASP A 359 3.21 -14.18 -6.14
CA ASP A 359 3.03 -13.37 -7.35
C ASP A 359 4.41 -12.94 -7.93
N ALA A 360 5.36 -12.55 -7.08
CA ALA A 360 6.73 -12.22 -7.51
C ALA A 360 7.46 -13.42 -8.14
N ALA A 361 7.33 -14.62 -7.57
CA ALA A 361 7.95 -15.84 -8.09
C ALA A 361 7.39 -16.23 -9.47
N ILE A 362 6.07 -16.10 -9.65
CA ILE A 362 5.40 -16.32 -10.95
C ILE A 362 5.92 -15.32 -11.99
N VAL A 363 6.00 -14.04 -11.62
CA VAL A 363 6.47 -12.96 -12.49
C VAL A 363 7.94 -13.15 -12.87
N ALA A 364 8.77 -13.67 -11.98
CA ALA A 364 10.18 -13.98 -12.27
C ALA A 364 10.34 -14.97 -13.43
N LEU A 365 9.41 -15.92 -13.61
CA LEU A 365 9.44 -16.89 -14.71
C LEU A 365 8.71 -16.44 -15.99
N LEU A 366 8.11 -15.25 -16.01
CA LEU A 366 7.47 -14.72 -17.20
C LEU A 366 8.49 -14.40 -18.30
N ARG A 367 8.11 -14.72 -19.53
CA ARG A 367 8.82 -14.35 -20.76
C ARG A 367 7.89 -13.49 -21.63
N PRO A 368 8.41 -12.60 -22.49
CA PRO A 368 7.57 -11.79 -23.38
C PRO A 368 6.58 -12.61 -24.22
N SER A 369 7.04 -13.73 -24.81
CA SER A 369 6.18 -14.64 -25.59
C SER A 369 5.08 -15.28 -24.73
N VAL A 370 5.39 -15.71 -23.51
CA VAL A 370 4.39 -16.27 -22.57
C VAL A 370 3.36 -15.22 -22.20
N ALA A 371 3.80 -14.00 -21.87
CA ALA A 371 2.90 -12.89 -21.55
C ALA A 371 1.96 -12.58 -22.72
N GLN A 372 2.47 -12.62 -23.96
CA GLN A 372 1.68 -12.48 -25.18
C GLN A 372 0.62 -13.58 -25.31
N THR A 373 1.01 -14.85 -25.17
CA THR A 373 0.06 -15.97 -25.17
C THR A 373 -1.02 -15.78 -24.10
N LEU A 374 -0.66 -15.42 -22.87
CA LEU A 374 -1.63 -15.20 -21.79
C LEU A 374 -2.59 -14.05 -22.10
N ALA A 375 -2.10 -12.94 -22.65
CA ALA A 375 -2.94 -11.82 -23.04
C ALA A 375 -3.93 -12.18 -24.15
N ILE A 376 -3.47 -12.93 -25.17
CA ILE A 376 -4.33 -13.46 -26.24
C ILE A 376 -5.39 -14.40 -25.67
N ARG A 377 -5.03 -15.35 -24.81
CA ARG A 377 -5.98 -16.26 -24.14
C ARG A 377 -7.06 -15.49 -23.39
N SER A 378 -6.65 -14.47 -22.62
CA SER A 378 -7.57 -13.63 -21.84
C SER A 378 -8.52 -12.85 -22.74
N ASN A 379 -8.01 -12.35 -23.86
CA ASN A 379 -8.77 -11.64 -24.88
C ASN A 379 -9.79 -12.55 -25.58
N MET A 380 -9.38 -13.75 -26.01
CA MET A 380 -10.24 -14.76 -26.61
C MET A 380 -11.37 -15.17 -25.66
N ARG A 381 -11.06 -15.43 -24.38
CA ARG A 381 -12.08 -15.73 -23.37
C ARG A 381 -13.13 -14.62 -23.26
N GLN A 382 -12.69 -13.36 -23.26
CA GLN A 382 -13.60 -12.23 -23.20
C GLN A 382 -14.46 -12.13 -24.47
N ALA A 383 -13.89 -12.37 -25.65
CA ALA A 383 -14.61 -12.39 -26.92
C ALA A 383 -15.66 -13.52 -26.99
N GLU A 384 -15.31 -14.73 -26.54
CA GLU A 384 -16.24 -15.87 -26.42
C GLU A 384 -17.40 -15.54 -25.47
N ASN A 385 -17.11 -14.93 -24.31
CA ASN A 385 -18.15 -14.54 -23.35
C ASN A 385 -19.08 -13.44 -23.90
N LEU A 386 -18.56 -12.47 -24.66
CA LEU A 386 -19.36 -11.39 -25.27
C LEU A 386 -20.26 -11.92 -26.40
N SER A 387 -19.71 -12.80 -27.24
CA SER A 387 -20.43 -13.42 -28.36
C SER A 387 -21.33 -14.57 -27.93
N GLN A 388 -21.26 -15.01 -26.67
CA GLN A 388 -21.91 -16.23 -26.15
C GLN A 388 -21.54 -17.51 -26.93
N ARG A 389 -20.40 -17.50 -27.63
CA ARG A 389 -19.87 -18.65 -28.33
C ARG A 389 -18.83 -19.33 -27.43
N HIS A 390 -19.31 -20.16 -26.51
CA HIS A 390 -18.49 -20.86 -25.52
C HIS A 390 -17.74 -22.07 -26.11
N THR A 391 -16.91 -21.83 -27.12
CA THR A 391 -16.15 -22.90 -27.79
C THR A 391 -15.09 -23.52 -26.88
N GLY A 392 -14.60 -22.75 -25.88
CA GLY A 392 -13.55 -23.21 -24.97
C GLY A 392 -12.15 -23.23 -25.60
N ASN A 393 -12.03 -22.80 -26.87
CA ASN A 393 -10.79 -22.82 -27.65
C ASN A 393 -9.70 -21.97 -26.99
N TRP A 394 -10.06 -20.88 -26.31
CA TRP A 394 -9.10 -20.07 -25.54
C TRP A 394 -8.34 -20.87 -24.46
N LYS A 395 -8.91 -21.96 -23.93
CA LYS A 395 -8.22 -22.81 -22.94
C LYS A 395 -7.12 -23.64 -23.58
N GLN A 396 -7.27 -24.01 -24.84
CA GLN A 396 -6.33 -24.81 -25.61
C GLN A 396 -5.26 -23.96 -26.32
N PHE A 397 -5.51 -22.65 -26.52
CA PHE A 397 -4.56 -21.76 -27.18
C PHE A 397 -3.25 -21.59 -26.38
N ASP A 398 -2.15 -22.14 -26.88
CA ASP A 398 -0.83 -22.15 -26.24
C ASP A 398 0.21 -21.30 -27.00
N GLY A 399 -0.15 -20.71 -28.14
CA GLY A 399 0.70 -19.80 -28.90
C GLY A 399 0.14 -19.52 -30.29
N ALA A 400 0.60 -18.41 -30.89
CA ALA A 400 0.20 -18.05 -32.26
C ALA A 400 0.95 -18.86 -33.34
N ASP A 401 2.12 -19.38 -32.99
CA ASP A 401 2.98 -20.19 -33.86
C ASP A 401 3.68 -21.31 -33.07
N HIS A 402 4.33 -22.25 -33.76
CA HIS A 402 4.97 -23.41 -33.15
C HIS A 402 6.07 -23.02 -32.13
N ALA A 403 6.78 -21.91 -32.34
CA ALA A 403 7.82 -21.47 -31.42
C ALA A 403 7.22 -20.96 -30.11
N ALA A 404 6.16 -20.16 -30.18
CA ALA A 404 5.40 -19.68 -29.02
C ALA A 404 4.79 -20.84 -28.23
N GLN A 405 4.22 -21.84 -28.93
CA GLN A 405 3.67 -23.05 -28.31
C GLN A 405 4.73 -23.81 -27.51
N LYS A 406 5.92 -24.02 -28.10
CA LYS A 406 7.04 -24.68 -27.42
C LYS A 406 7.50 -23.89 -26.19
N ILE A 407 7.63 -22.57 -26.29
CA ILE A 407 8.01 -21.71 -25.16
C ILE A 407 6.96 -21.79 -24.04
N TYR A 408 5.68 -21.78 -24.39
CA TYR A 408 4.59 -21.87 -23.41
C TYR A 408 4.55 -23.24 -22.71
N ALA A 409 4.75 -24.33 -23.45
CA ALA A 409 4.82 -25.68 -22.88
C ALA A 409 5.99 -25.85 -21.90
N VAL A 410 7.18 -25.35 -22.25
CA VAL A 410 8.34 -25.37 -21.34
C VAL A 410 8.08 -24.50 -20.11
N TRP A 411 7.50 -23.31 -20.29
CA TRP A 411 7.13 -22.46 -19.16
C TRP A 411 6.14 -23.15 -18.23
N ARG A 412 5.13 -23.85 -18.75
CA ARG A 412 4.18 -24.65 -17.96
C ARG A 412 4.88 -25.67 -17.07
N GLN A 413 5.89 -26.38 -17.58
CA GLN A 413 6.68 -27.33 -16.80
C GLN A 413 7.47 -26.63 -15.68
N HIS A 414 8.12 -25.49 -15.97
CA HIS A 414 8.83 -24.72 -14.94
C HIS A 414 7.90 -24.22 -13.83
N MET A 415 6.66 -23.86 -14.17
CA MET A 415 5.67 -23.44 -13.19
C MET A 415 5.24 -24.60 -12.28
N GLU A 416 5.15 -25.83 -12.81
CA GLU A 416 4.86 -27.01 -11.99
C GLU A 416 5.98 -27.30 -10.98
N VAL A 417 7.24 -27.15 -11.39
CA VAL A 417 8.40 -27.23 -10.47
C VAL A 417 8.35 -26.10 -9.44
N LEU A 418 8.08 -24.85 -9.86
CA LEU A 418 7.98 -23.71 -8.96
C LEU A 418 6.88 -23.90 -7.90
N LEU A 419 5.74 -24.48 -8.27
CA LEU A 419 4.65 -24.77 -7.35
C LEU A 419 5.10 -25.70 -6.21
N GLY A 420 5.84 -26.76 -6.53
CA GLY A 420 6.42 -27.68 -5.54
C GLY A 420 7.38 -26.95 -4.60
N LEU A 421 8.36 -26.25 -5.16
CA LEU A 421 9.35 -25.48 -4.39
C LEU A 421 8.71 -24.41 -3.50
N PHE A 422 7.66 -23.75 -3.98
CA PHE A 422 6.98 -22.71 -3.21
C PHE A 422 6.18 -23.29 -2.04
N ASN A 423 5.49 -24.43 -2.23
CA ASN A 423 4.80 -25.11 -1.13
C ASN A 423 5.80 -25.67 -0.10
N GLU A 424 6.93 -26.23 -0.53
CA GLU A 424 8.01 -26.63 0.37
C GLU A 424 8.53 -25.44 1.19
N ALA A 425 8.72 -24.27 0.55
CA ALA A 425 9.13 -23.05 1.23
C ALA A 425 8.06 -22.52 2.21
N LEU A 426 6.76 -22.67 1.91
CA LEU A 426 5.68 -22.31 2.82
C LEU A 426 5.65 -23.23 4.05
N GLN A 427 5.76 -24.55 3.84
CA GLN A 427 5.78 -25.55 4.91
C GLN A 427 6.99 -25.38 5.82
N ALA A 428 8.14 -24.98 5.28
CA ALA A 428 9.35 -24.67 6.04
C ALA A 428 9.38 -23.25 6.64
N ASP A 429 8.31 -22.46 6.51
CA ASP A 429 8.22 -21.04 6.90
C ASP A 429 9.38 -20.15 6.36
N ASN A 430 9.86 -20.48 5.15
CA ASN A 430 10.97 -19.80 4.47
C ASN A 430 10.51 -18.67 3.54
N VAL A 431 9.25 -18.25 3.62
CA VAL A 431 8.69 -17.11 2.86
C VAL A 431 8.45 -15.93 3.82
N PRO A 432 9.47 -15.10 4.09
CA PRO A 432 9.39 -14.08 5.12
C PRO A 432 8.49 -12.90 4.71
N VAL A 433 7.68 -12.43 5.66
CA VAL A 433 6.96 -11.16 5.55
C VAL A 433 7.75 -10.10 6.32
N THR A 434 8.25 -9.09 5.62
CA THR A 434 9.17 -8.09 6.21
C THR A 434 8.54 -6.70 6.27
N GLN A 435 9.04 -5.86 7.18
CA GLN A 435 8.68 -4.45 7.33
C GLN A 435 9.91 -3.71 7.87
N ASN A 436 10.17 -2.52 7.33
CA ASN A 436 11.24 -1.67 7.85
C ASN A 436 10.86 -1.09 9.21
N LEU A 437 11.83 -1.05 10.12
CA LEU A 437 11.70 -0.39 11.40
C LEU A 437 12.08 1.09 11.27
N ARG A 438 11.45 1.92 12.09
CA ARG A 438 11.84 3.31 12.27
C ARG A 438 12.66 3.42 13.54
N LEU A 439 13.93 3.77 13.39
CA LEU A 439 14.89 3.90 14.50
C LEU A 439 15.34 5.35 14.72
N GLY A 440 15.05 6.25 13.77
CA GLY A 440 15.35 7.67 13.89
C GLY A 440 14.26 8.41 14.67
N LEU A 441 14.68 9.42 15.43
CA LEU A 441 13.82 10.17 16.35
C LEU A 441 12.68 10.94 15.66
N GLY A 442 12.97 11.58 14.52
CA GLY A 442 12.13 12.65 13.97
C GLY A 442 10.78 12.21 13.43
N ASN A 443 9.70 12.38 14.22
CA ASN A 443 8.27 12.28 13.85
C ASN A 443 7.66 13.65 13.67
N SER A 444 6.77 13.81 12.68
CA SER A 444 6.10 15.08 12.41
C SER A 444 5.20 15.53 13.58
N LYS A 445 4.73 14.58 14.40
CA LYS A 445 3.88 14.84 15.57
C LYS A 445 4.69 14.78 16.87
N ALA A 446 4.82 15.92 17.54
CA ALA A 446 5.52 16.07 18.84
C ALA A 446 4.60 15.90 20.06
N HIS A 447 3.30 16.16 19.90
CA HIS A 447 2.23 15.99 20.89
C HIS A 447 0.89 15.96 20.15
N ASP A 448 -0.23 15.71 20.85
CA ASP A 448 -1.56 15.87 20.26
C ASP A 448 -1.93 17.34 20.01
N ASP A 449 -2.89 17.58 19.12
CA ASP A 449 -3.13 18.94 18.60
C ASP A 449 -3.93 19.81 19.60
N THR A 450 -4.44 19.19 20.67
CA THR A 450 -5.30 19.83 21.66
C THR A 450 -4.52 20.29 22.88
N VAL A 451 -4.31 21.61 23.00
CA VAL A 451 -3.79 22.22 24.24
C VAL A 451 -4.93 22.36 25.24
N ARG A 452 -4.73 21.81 26.44
CA ARG A 452 -5.73 21.76 27.52
C ARG A 452 -5.23 22.60 28.71
N PRO A 453 -6.12 23.28 29.45
CA PRO A 453 -5.71 24.02 30.64
C PRO A 453 -5.29 23.09 31.77
N PHE A 454 -4.37 23.54 32.64
CA PHE A 454 -3.98 22.81 33.85
C PHE A 454 -5.10 22.78 34.90
N CYS A 455 -5.83 23.88 35.04
CA CYS A 455 -6.96 24.03 35.95
C CYS A 455 -8.24 24.28 35.14
N PRO A 456 -8.89 23.23 34.59
CA PRO A 456 -10.16 23.38 33.91
C PRO A 456 -11.25 23.91 34.86
N LYS A 457 -12.29 24.52 34.28
CA LYS A 457 -13.40 25.09 35.06
C LYS A 457 -14.02 24.01 35.96
N GLY A 458 -14.01 24.24 37.28
CA GLY A 458 -14.53 23.30 38.28
C GLY A 458 -13.49 22.36 38.91
N SER A 459 -12.21 22.43 38.54
CA SER A 459 -11.15 21.72 39.28
C SER A 459 -10.60 22.55 40.44
N THR A 460 -10.28 21.90 41.54
CA THR A 460 -9.57 22.53 42.66
C THR A 460 -8.10 22.71 42.29
N PRO A 461 -7.56 23.96 42.31
CA PRO A 461 -6.15 24.19 42.04
C PRO A 461 -5.29 23.61 43.16
N LYS A 462 -4.20 22.93 42.78
CA LYS A 462 -3.23 22.39 43.74
C LYS A 462 -2.30 23.50 44.22
N ARG A 463 -2.24 23.75 45.53
CA ARG A 463 -1.31 24.73 46.11
C ARG A 463 -0.05 24.04 46.61
N LEU A 464 1.06 24.77 46.68
CA LEU A 464 2.33 24.21 47.14
C LEU A 464 2.24 23.69 48.58
N GLY A 465 1.55 24.42 49.46
CA GLY A 465 1.44 24.11 50.88
C GLY A 465 0.52 22.96 51.23
N ASP A 466 -0.34 22.52 50.30
CA ASP A 466 -1.22 21.36 50.49
C ASP A 466 -0.40 20.09 50.76
N ALA A 467 -1.02 19.04 51.30
CA ALA A 467 -0.42 17.70 51.28
C ALA A 467 -0.36 17.16 49.85
N TRP A 468 0.73 16.51 49.44
CA TRP A 468 0.91 15.94 48.11
C TRP A 468 1.09 14.43 48.16
N SER A 469 0.32 13.69 47.36
CA SER A 469 0.62 12.28 47.10
C SER A 469 1.79 12.13 46.11
N VAL A 470 2.43 10.96 46.08
CA VAL A 470 3.47 10.65 45.08
C VAL A 470 2.92 10.77 43.66
N GLU A 471 1.67 10.34 43.43
CA GLU A 471 1.01 10.47 42.13
C GLU A 471 0.70 11.92 41.75
N GLU A 472 0.46 12.83 42.71
CA GLU A 472 0.36 14.27 42.45
C GLU A 472 1.70 14.86 42.04
N ILE A 473 2.78 14.50 42.76
CA ILE A 473 4.14 14.94 42.46
C ILE A 473 4.55 14.44 41.07
N ASP A 474 4.29 13.17 40.75
CA ASP A 474 4.57 12.58 39.44
C ASP A 474 3.80 13.23 38.29
N ARG A 475 2.75 14.01 38.57
CA ARG A 475 2.01 14.83 37.60
C ARG A 475 2.55 16.24 37.44
N ALA A 476 3.67 16.60 38.09
CA ALA A 476 4.33 17.89 37.92
C ALA A 476 4.46 18.29 36.44
N SER A 477 4.01 19.50 36.08
CA SER A 477 3.98 19.96 34.67
C SER A 477 5.34 20.04 33.99
N THR A 478 6.44 20.10 34.75
CA THR A 478 7.81 20.14 34.23
C THR A 478 8.74 19.23 35.03
N PRO A 479 9.83 18.72 34.41
CA PRO A 479 10.85 17.94 35.14
C PRO A 479 11.50 18.73 36.28
N GLN A 480 11.71 20.04 36.11
CA GLN A 480 12.31 20.90 37.15
C GLN A 480 11.39 21.07 38.37
N LEU A 481 10.07 21.15 38.15
CA LEU A 481 9.10 21.17 39.24
C LEU A 481 9.11 19.83 39.99
N TRP A 482 9.15 18.71 39.26
CA TRP A 482 9.26 17.38 39.87
C TRP A 482 10.51 17.25 40.76
N LEU A 483 11.66 17.73 40.27
CA LEU A 483 12.90 17.76 41.03
C LEU A 483 12.81 18.66 42.27
N ALA A 484 12.16 19.82 42.16
CA ALA A 484 12.01 20.73 43.28
C ALA A 484 11.15 20.13 44.39
N LEU A 485 10.09 19.40 44.05
CA LEU A 485 9.20 18.73 45.01
C LEU A 485 9.87 17.50 45.66
N THR A 486 10.55 16.67 44.88
CA THR A 486 11.16 15.42 45.39
C THR A 486 12.49 15.59 46.11
N ARG A 487 13.07 16.80 46.08
CA ARG A 487 14.29 17.15 46.83
C ARG A 487 14.00 17.91 48.13
N LEU A 488 12.73 18.16 48.44
CA LEU A 488 12.35 18.72 49.73
C LEU A 488 12.71 17.75 50.85
N PRO A 489 13.18 18.24 52.01
CA PRO A 489 13.65 17.39 53.11
C PRO A 489 12.53 16.55 53.74
N ASP A 490 11.28 16.97 53.60
CA ASP A 490 10.07 16.30 54.08
C ASP A 490 9.42 15.39 53.02
N PHE A 491 10.06 15.16 51.87
CA PHE A 491 9.58 14.21 50.86
C PHE A 491 9.82 12.76 51.29
N ASP A 492 8.75 11.95 51.26
CA ASP A 492 8.80 10.50 51.42
C ASP A 492 8.36 9.81 50.13
N ALA A 493 9.12 8.80 49.70
CA ALA A 493 8.88 8.09 48.45
C ALA A 493 7.61 7.23 48.44
N LYS A 494 6.95 7.01 49.58
CA LYS A 494 5.71 6.24 49.71
C LYS A 494 4.51 7.14 49.98
N THR A 495 4.64 8.14 50.85
CA THR A 495 3.52 8.98 51.30
C THR A 495 3.50 10.37 50.65
N GLY A 496 4.58 10.79 49.98
CA GLY A 496 4.68 12.07 49.28
C GLY A 496 5.13 13.21 50.20
N LEU A 497 4.43 14.34 50.19
CA LEU A 497 4.72 15.49 51.05
C LEU A 497 3.55 15.76 52.01
N PRO A 498 3.80 15.99 53.30
CA PRO A 498 2.74 16.42 54.23
C PRO A 498 2.25 17.84 53.91
N GLU A 499 1.17 18.29 54.56
CA GLU A 499 0.78 19.70 54.51
C GLU A 499 1.84 20.58 55.20
N ASN A 500 2.20 21.69 54.58
CA ASN A 500 3.18 22.64 55.12
C ASN A 500 2.91 24.06 54.63
N LEU A 501 2.35 24.90 55.51
CA LEU A 501 1.98 26.29 55.22
C LEU A 501 3.19 27.24 55.07
N GLN A 502 4.41 26.76 55.29
CA GLN A 502 5.67 27.51 55.14
C GLN A 502 6.54 26.93 54.01
N ARG A 503 6.00 26.03 53.19
CA ARG A 503 6.78 25.42 52.10
C ARG A 503 7.14 26.46 51.05
N GLU A 504 8.43 26.48 50.70
CA GLU A 504 8.95 27.27 49.59
C GLU A 504 9.77 26.38 48.65
N ILE A 505 9.61 26.58 47.35
CA ILE A 505 10.43 25.92 46.33
C ILE A 505 10.90 26.91 45.28
N ARG A 506 12.03 26.60 44.66
CA ARG A 506 12.52 27.31 43.48
C ARG A 506 12.48 26.39 42.26
N VAL A 507 11.75 26.82 41.23
CA VAL A 507 11.71 26.12 39.93
C VAL A 507 12.34 27.04 38.89
N LYS A 508 13.52 26.67 38.39
CA LYS A 508 14.37 27.52 37.54
C LYS A 508 14.68 28.87 38.24
N ASN A 509 14.15 29.98 37.72
CA ASN A 509 14.38 31.34 38.22
C ASN A 509 13.16 31.92 38.96
N ARG A 510 12.16 31.10 39.29
CA ARG A 510 10.95 31.53 39.99
C ARG A 510 10.82 30.85 41.34
N TRP A 511 10.55 31.64 42.37
CA TRP A 511 10.16 31.18 43.69
C TRP A 511 8.65 30.96 43.76
N PHE A 512 8.26 29.92 44.49
CA PHE A 512 6.89 29.61 44.84
C PHE A 512 6.81 29.43 46.36
N SER A 513 5.77 29.98 46.95
CA SER A 513 5.41 29.93 48.36
C SER A 513 4.18 29.03 48.56
N ALA A 514 3.91 28.63 49.80
CA ALA A 514 2.81 27.74 50.15
C ALA A 514 1.44 28.07 49.50
N PRO A 515 0.97 29.34 49.41
CA PRO A 515 -0.31 29.66 48.77
C PRO A 515 -0.30 29.60 47.24
N ASP A 516 0.87 29.55 46.61
CA ASP A 516 0.97 29.58 45.15
C ASP A 516 0.41 28.31 44.52
N VAL A 517 -0.34 28.50 43.42
CA VAL A 517 -0.90 27.40 42.63
C VAL A 517 0.18 26.79 41.76
N ILE A 518 0.30 25.46 41.84
CA ILE A 518 1.28 24.66 41.11
C ILE A 518 0.59 23.92 39.97
N ASN A 519 1.08 24.13 38.75
CA ASN A 519 0.56 23.44 37.58
C ASN A 519 0.99 21.96 37.56
N ILE A 520 0.00 21.08 37.59
CA ILE A 520 0.16 19.63 37.41
C ILE A 520 -0.80 19.10 36.35
N PHE A 521 -0.46 17.97 35.74
CA PHE A 521 -1.36 17.27 34.83
C PHE A 521 -2.58 16.71 35.59
N PRO A 522 -3.78 16.68 34.97
CA PRO A 522 -5.01 16.34 35.68
C PRO A 522 -5.13 14.86 36.06
N LYS A 523 -4.34 13.99 35.42
CA LYS A 523 -4.28 12.54 35.67
C LYS A 523 -2.88 12.03 35.35
N SER A 524 -2.58 10.79 35.73
CA SER A 524 -1.29 10.15 35.44
C SER A 524 -1.23 9.76 33.96
N ILE A 525 -0.81 10.71 33.13
CA ILE A 525 -0.67 10.59 31.68
C ILE A 525 0.69 11.08 31.23
N ALA A 526 1.15 10.58 30.09
CA ALA A 526 2.31 11.15 29.43
C ALA A 526 1.89 12.44 28.71
N ALA A 527 2.34 13.56 29.25
CA ALA A 527 2.01 14.89 28.76
C ALA A 527 3.21 15.84 28.88
N ILE A 528 3.15 16.96 28.15
CA ILE A 528 4.10 18.06 28.24
C ILE A 528 3.36 19.39 28.42
N ALA A 529 3.99 20.33 29.10
CA ALA A 529 3.51 21.71 29.19
C ALA A 529 3.78 22.46 27.88
N VAL A 530 2.74 23.07 27.30
CA VAL A 530 2.81 23.85 26.05
C VAL A 530 1.82 25.03 26.10
N ARG A 531 2.25 26.23 25.67
CA ARG A 531 1.40 27.43 25.54
C ARG A 531 0.47 27.65 26.74
N GLU A 532 1.04 27.69 27.94
CA GLU A 532 0.35 27.86 29.25
C GLU A 532 -0.62 26.74 29.65
N GLY A 533 -0.81 25.73 28.80
CA GLY A 533 -1.54 24.50 29.09
C GLY A 533 -0.64 23.27 28.94
N TRP A 534 -1.27 22.16 28.56
CA TRP A 534 -0.59 20.89 28.34
C TRP A 534 -1.19 20.12 27.16
N ALA A 535 -0.39 19.22 26.59
CA ALA A 535 -0.78 18.34 25.49
C ALA A 535 -0.34 16.89 25.78
N GLU A 536 -1.09 15.91 25.31
CA GLU A 536 -0.75 14.50 25.46
C GLU A 536 0.34 14.10 24.48
N ILE A 537 1.29 13.28 24.93
CA ILE A 537 2.38 12.76 24.09
C ILE A 537 2.30 11.23 23.91
N GLY A 538 1.17 10.62 24.28
CA GLY A 538 0.96 9.17 24.24
C GLY A 538 1.26 8.52 22.87
N SER A 539 1.05 9.27 21.78
CA SER A 539 1.31 8.82 20.39
C SER A 539 2.76 8.98 19.93
N THR A 540 3.67 9.48 20.79
CA THR A 540 5.05 9.84 20.44
C THR A 540 6.09 8.93 21.08
N ILE A 541 5.69 7.71 21.43
CA ILE A 541 6.60 6.69 21.95
C ILE A 541 7.59 6.31 20.82
N HIS A 542 8.88 6.54 21.05
CA HIS A 542 9.93 6.15 20.12
C HIS A 542 10.16 4.64 20.15
N HIS A 543 10.35 4.11 21.36
CA HIS A 543 10.63 2.70 21.62
C HIS A 543 10.17 2.35 23.04
N ALA A 544 10.14 1.05 23.36
CA ALA A 544 10.06 0.58 24.73
C ALA A 544 11.30 -0.23 25.09
N ARG A 545 11.85 0.02 26.28
CA ARG A 545 12.95 -0.75 26.88
C ARG A 545 12.36 -1.85 27.74
N LEU A 546 12.77 -3.09 27.51
CA LEU A 546 12.28 -4.28 28.22
C LEU A 546 13.23 -4.62 29.37
N TYR A 547 12.65 -4.90 30.54
CA TYR A 547 13.40 -5.20 31.75
C TYR A 547 12.94 -6.50 32.40
N ARG A 548 13.90 -7.25 32.92
CA ARG A 548 13.67 -8.31 33.91
C ARG A 548 13.84 -7.71 35.31
N LEU A 549 12.81 -7.83 36.12
CA LEU A 549 12.75 -7.31 37.48
C LEU A 549 13.21 -8.37 38.47
N ALA A 550 13.93 -7.94 39.50
CA ALA A 550 14.25 -8.77 40.64
C ALA A 550 12.95 -9.25 41.32
N PRO A 551 12.86 -10.55 41.66
CA PRO A 551 11.66 -11.10 42.28
C PRO A 551 11.46 -10.52 43.68
N LYS A 552 10.19 -10.32 44.08
CA LYS A 552 9.84 -9.79 45.41
C LYS A 552 10.31 -10.66 46.58
N LYS A 553 10.56 -11.95 46.33
CA LYS A 553 11.06 -12.91 47.31
C LYS A 553 12.23 -13.69 46.69
N PRO A 554 13.26 -14.05 47.48
CA PRO A 554 14.31 -14.95 47.03
C PRO A 554 13.71 -16.25 46.47
N GLY A 555 14.12 -16.64 45.25
CA GLY A 555 13.59 -17.82 44.56
C GLY A 555 12.22 -17.65 43.89
N GLY A 556 11.64 -16.44 43.87
CA GLY A 556 10.41 -16.14 43.13
C GLY A 556 10.61 -16.14 41.61
N LYS A 557 9.52 -16.30 40.85
CA LYS A 557 9.55 -16.17 39.39
C LYS A 557 9.95 -14.74 38.98
N PRO A 558 10.76 -14.57 37.92
CA PRO A 558 11.09 -13.25 37.41
C PRO A 558 9.82 -12.55 36.95
N GLU A 559 9.73 -11.25 37.22
CA GLU A 559 8.70 -10.40 36.64
C GLU A 559 9.30 -9.57 35.51
N TYR A 560 8.50 -9.23 34.51
CA TYR A 560 8.94 -8.42 33.39
C TYR A 560 8.13 -7.14 33.28
N GLY A 561 8.78 -6.08 32.82
CA GLY A 561 8.17 -4.78 32.63
C GLY A 561 8.84 -4.00 31.52
N MET A 562 8.31 -2.82 31.24
CA MET A 562 8.90 -1.92 30.24
C MET A 562 8.87 -0.47 30.67
N VAL A 563 9.82 0.29 30.12
CA VAL A 563 9.77 1.76 30.09
C VAL A 563 9.44 2.19 28.67
N ARG A 564 8.31 2.88 28.49
CA ARG A 564 7.94 3.48 27.20
C ARG A 564 8.69 4.81 27.09
N VAL A 565 9.59 4.90 26.12
CA VAL A 565 10.47 6.06 25.96
C VAL A 565 9.87 7.03 24.95
N PHE A 566 9.47 8.21 25.43
CA PHE A 566 8.86 9.24 24.62
C PHE A 566 9.92 10.07 23.89
N MET A 567 9.60 10.53 22.68
CA MET A 567 10.51 11.36 21.88
C MET A 567 11.02 12.59 22.64
N GLN A 568 10.18 13.22 23.46
CA GLN A 568 10.53 14.40 24.27
C GLN A 568 11.78 14.19 25.13
N ASP A 569 11.93 13.00 25.72
CA ASP A 569 13.06 12.67 26.60
C ASP A 569 14.34 12.34 25.82
N LEU A 570 14.27 12.24 24.48
CA LEU A 570 15.38 11.87 23.61
C LEU A 570 15.90 13.06 22.76
N LEU A 571 15.21 14.20 22.73
CA LEU A 571 15.56 15.33 21.85
C LEU A 571 17.00 15.84 22.06
N ARG A 572 17.47 15.84 23.31
CA ARG A 572 18.84 16.28 23.67
C ARG A 572 19.91 15.24 23.35
N HIS A 573 19.49 14.01 23.04
CA HIS A 573 20.34 12.85 22.81
C HIS A 573 20.27 12.37 21.36
N SER A 574 19.83 13.24 20.43
CA SER A 574 19.58 12.88 19.03
C SER A 574 20.80 12.34 18.27
N SER A 575 22.01 12.63 18.75
CA SER A 575 23.29 12.15 18.24
C SER A 575 23.89 10.96 19.00
N GLU A 576 23.21 10.49 20.05
CA GLU A 576 23.65 9.37 20.90
C GLU A 576 22.90 8.09 20.56
N ASP A 577 23.27 6.98 21.21
CA ASP A 577 22.47 5.76 21.16
C ASP A 577 21.16 5.92 21.97
N LEU A 578 20.10 6.23 21.24
CA LEU A 578 18.74 6.45 21.76
C LEU A 578 18.21 5.27 22.60
N PHE A 579 18.69 4.05 22.33
CA PHE A 579 18.19 2.84 22.97
C PHE A 579 18.87 2.53 24.31
N THR A 580 19.99 3.18 24.61
CA THR A 580 20.77 2.95 25.83
C THR A 580 20.98 4.21 26.66
N VAL A 581 20.75 5.40 26.09
CA VAL A 581 20.93 6.68 26.80
C VAL A 581 20.22 6.68 28.17
N PRO A 582 20.89 7.07 29.27
CA PRO A 582 20.27 7.09 30.60
C PRO A 582 19.05 8.02 30.63
N LEU A 583 17.95 7.52 31.19
CA LEU A 583 16.76 8.34 31.40
C LEU A 583 16.80 8.91 32.82
N PRO A 584 16.74 10.24 33.00
CA PRO A 584 16.78 10.84 34.33
C PRO A 584 15.45 10.59 35.09
N PRO A 585 15.45 10.49 36.43
CA PRO A 585 14.28 10.14 37.23
C PRO A 585 13.07 11.07 37.03
N GLU A 586 13.32 12.33 36.66
CA GLU A 586 12.32 13.35 36.36
C GLU A 586 11.72 13.27 34.95
N SER A 587 12.25 12.39 34.09
CA SER A 587 11.74 12.17 32.73
C SER A 587 10.28 11.71 32.74
N ILE A 588 9.51 12.13 31.74
CA ILE A 588 8.11 11.72 31.65
C ILE A 588 7.99 10.21 31.35
N SER A 589 8.98 9.64 30.66
CA SER A 589 9.09 8.20 30.41
C SER A 589 9.16 7.39 31.71
N LEU A 590 10.01 7.77 32.67
CA LEU A 590 10.12 7.04 33.94
C LEU A 590 8.96 7.32 34.90
N ARG A 591 8.50 8.58 34.98
CA ARG A 591 7.35 8.97 35.84
C ARG A 591 6.05 8.30 35.42
N THR A 592 5.91 7.92 34.15
CA THR A 592 4.72 7.21 33.64
C THR A 592 4.93 5.72 33.45
N ALA A 593 6.08 5.16 33.87
CA ALA A 593 6.29 3.72 33.94
C ALA A 593 5.53 3.11 35.12
N GLN A 594 5.41 1.77 35.16
CA GLN A 594 4.89 1.12 36.36
C GLN A 594 5.80 1.40 37.56
N ALA A 595 5.24 1.70 38.73
CA ALA A 595 6.01 2.07 39.93
C ALA A 595 7.13 1.08 40.24
N LYS A 596 6.84 -0.23 40.24
CA LYS A 596 7.84 -1.30 40.44
C LYS A 596 8.98 -1.31 39.42
N VAL A 597 8.68 -0.97 38.16
CA VAL A 597 9.69 -0.92 37.08
C VAL A 597 10.57 0.28 37.30
N ARG A 598 9.96 1.45 37.54
CA ARG A 598 10.68 2.69 37.83
C ARG A 598 11.62 2.54 39.03
N GLU A 599 11.13 2.00 40.13
CA GLU A 599 11.90 1.80 41.36
C GLU A 599 13.16 0.96 41.10
N GLN A 600 13.01 -0.20 40.46
CA GLN A 600 14.15 -1.09 40.20
C GLN A 600 15.09 -0.58 39.11
N VAL A 601 14.58 0.11 38.10
CA VAL A 601 15.43 0.76 37.07
C VAL A 601 16.28 1.86 37.70
N LEU A 602 15.69 2.70 38.56
CA LEU A 602 16.44 3.76 39.26
C LEU A 602 17.41 3.21 40.30
N ALA A 603 17.07 2.09 40.96
CA ALA A 603 17.95 1.40 41.89
C ALA A 603 19.06 0.59 41.20
N GLY A 604 19.02 0.43 39.88
CA GLY A 604 19.96 -0.41 39.13
C GLY A 604 19.79 -1.91 39.36
N THR A 605 18.65 -2.35 39.91
CA THR A 605 18.35 -3.75 40.20
C THR A 605 17.54 -4.44 39.09
N ALA A 606 16.96 -3.67 38.17
CA ALA A 606 16.32 -4.19 36.97
C ALA A 606 17.36 -4.45 35.87
N GLU A 607 17.34 -5.65 35.29
CA GLU A 607 18.20 -6.03 34.17
C GLU A 607 17.58 -5.56 32.85
N TYR A 608 18.33 -4.78 32.07
CA TYR A 608 17.91 -4.36 30.74
C TYR A 608 18.12 -5.49 29.73
N LEU A 609 17.02 -5.97 29.13
CA LEU A 609 17.04 -7.12 28.22
C LEU A 609 17.29 -6.70 26.77
N THR A 610 16.44 -5.81 26.25
CA THR A 610 16.47 -5.32 24.87
C THR A 610 15.46 -4.17 24.70
N TRP A 611 15.42 -3.58 23.51
CA TRP A 611 14.42 -2.60 23.12
C TRP A 611 13.52 -3.14 22.00
N ILE A 612 12.31 -2.57 21.92
CA ILE A 612 11.33 -2.86 20.87
C ILE A 612 10.71 -1.57 20.34
N VAL A 613 10.31 -1.57 19.07
CA VAL A 613 9.63 -0.45 18.39
C VAL A 613 8.35 -0.94 17.71
N SER A 614 7.48 -0.02 17.30
CA SER A 614 6.37 -0.39 16.41
C SER A 614 6.94 -0.94 15.09
N GLY A 615 6.41 -2.07 14.64
CA GLY A 615 6.89 -2.85 13.51
C GLY A 615 7.83 -4.01 13.86
N THR A 616 8.34 -4.08 15.10
CA THR A 616 9.19 -5.18 15.57
C THR A 616 8.47 -6.52 15.40
N GLU A 617 9.20 -7.50 14.87
CA GLU A 617 8.73 -8.88 14.69
C GLU A 617 9.06 -9.70 15.93
N LEU A 618 8.09 -10.48 16.41
CA LEU A 618 8.21 -11.39 17.53
C LEU A 618 7.87 -12.81 17.07
N ALA A 619 8.61 -13.79 17.56
CA ALA A 619 8.20 -15.19 17.52
C ALA A 619 8.17 -15.77 18.93
N PHE A 620 7.15 -16.57 19.22
CA PHE A 620 7.00 -17.28 20.49
C PHE A 620 6.16 -18.53 20.27
N ASP A 621 6.34 -19.52 21.14
CA ASP A 621 5.57 -20.75 21.07
C ASP A 621 4.12 -20.50 21.49
N SER A 622 3.22 -20.72 20.55
CA SER A 622 1.77 -20.57 20.69
C SER A 622 1.17 -21.58 21.68
N SER A 623 1.82 -22.75 21.87
CA SER A 623 1.34 -23.81 22.76
C SER A 623 1.20 -23.36 24.21
N ALA A 624 2.07 -22.44 24.64
CA ALA A 624 2.07 -21.85 25.97
C ALA A 624 0.77 -21.07 26.30
N PHE A 625 -0.03 -20.72 25.30
CA PHE A 625 -1.28 -19.98 25.45
C PHE A 625 -2.54 -20.84 25.26
N GLU A 626 -2.39 -22.13 24.93
CA GLU A 626 -3.50 -23.06 24.68
C GLU A 626 -4.28 -23.44 25.96
N SER A 627 -3.59 -23.51 27.09
CA SER A 627 -4.18 -23.83 28.40
C SER A 627 -4.90 -22.65 29.07
N GLY A 628 -4.75 -21.43 28.52
CA GLY A 628 -5.36 -20.21 29.05
C GLY A 628 -6.83 -20.01 28.64
N SER A 629 -7.34 -18.81 28.88
CA SER A 629 -8.62 -18.31 28.38
C SER A 629 -8.43 -16.97 27.66
N GLY A 630 -9.26 -16.69 26.66
CA GLY A 630 -9.32 -15.39 25.99
C GLY A 630 -8.95 -15.39 24.51
N ALA A 631 -9.00 -14.20 23.92
CA ALA A 631 -9.01 -14.01 22.46
C ALA A 631 -7.79 -14.59 21.72
N LEU A 632 -6.62 -14.68 22.35
CA LEU A 632 -5.43 -15.27 21.72
C LEU A 632 -5.60 -16.78 21.55
N LYS A 633 -6.08 -17.49 22.57
CA LYS A 633 -6.37 -18.92 22.48
C LYS A 633 -7.43 -19.19 21.42
N ASP A 634 -8.56 -18.47 21.47
CA ASP A 634 -9.65 -18.65 20.52
C ASP A 634 -9.18 -18.42 19.07
N PHE A 635 -8.27 -17.46 18.88
CA PHE A 635 -7.64 -17.21 17.59
C PHE A 635 -6.71 -18.35 17.16
N LEU A 636 -5.83 -18.81 18.05
CA LEU A 636 -4.87 -19.89 17.75
C LEU A 636 -5.57 -21.24 17.52
N THR A 637 -6.72 -21.49 18.14
CA THR A 637 -7.55 -22.67 17.83
C THR A 637 -7.99 -22.68 16.36
N ILE A 638 -8.18 -21.51 15.76
CA ILE A 638 -8.64 -21.36 14.37
C ILE A 638 -7.46 -21.28 13.41
N LEU A 639 -6.37 -20.62 13.82
CA LEU A 639 -5.17 -20.37 13.02
C LEU A 639 -3.91 -20.76 13.82
N PRO A 640 -3.69 -22.07 14.07
CA PRO A 640 -2.67 -22.56 15.00
C PRO A 640 -1.25 -22.31 14.53
N GLU A 641 -1.02 -22.22 13.22
CA GLU A 641 0.29 -22.01 12.61
C GLU A 641 0.79 -20.55 12.71
N THR A 642 0.10 -19.69 13.47
CA THR A 642 0.46 -18.27 13.62
C THR A 642 1.62 -18.09 14.61
N ASN A 643 2.85 -18.26 14.12
CA ASN A 643 4.05 -18.23 14.96
C ASN A 643 4.77 -16.89 15.01
N THR A 644 4.45 -15.97 14.09
CA THR A 644 5.10 -14.65 14.00
C THR A 644 4.11 -13.51 14.15
N TRP A 645 4.50 -12.51 14.94
CA TRP A 645 3.67 -11.38 15.34
C TRP A 645 4.41 -10.07 15.11
N THR A 646 3.68 -8.99 14.84
CA THR A 646 4.20 -7.62 14.75
C THR A 646 3.66 -6.79 15.89
N ILE A 647 4.55 -6.06 16.56
CA ILE A 647 4.14 -5.04 17.53
C ILE A 647 3.58 -3.84 16.77
N THR A 648 2.34 -3.47 17.01
CA THR A 648 1.70 -2.31 16.38
C THR A 648 1.56 -1.10 17.30
N GLY A 649 1.85 -1.26 18.60
CA GLY A 649 1.84 -0.16 19.56
C GLY A 649 2.07 -0.60 21.00
N PHE A 650 2.15 0.39 21.89
CA PHE A 650 2.37 0.22 23.32
C PHE A 650 1.12 0.70 24.07
N TYR A 651 0.18 -0.22 24.31
CA TYR A 651 -1.18 0.12 24.74
C TYR A 651 -1.21 0.87 26.08
N ASP A 652 -0.52 0.33 27.09
CA ASP A 652 -0.35 0.96 28.39
C ASP A 652 1.04 0.64 28.96
N THR A 653 1.25 0.79 30.26
CA THR A 653 2.54 0.58 30.93
C THR A 653 2.95 -0.89 31.06
N ALA A 654 2.02 -1.83 30.85
CA ALA A 654 2.25 -3.28 31.01
C ALA A 654 1.92 -4.08 29.75
N ARG A 655 1.14 -3.51 28.82
CA ARG A 655 0.61 -4.21 27.65
C ARG A 655 1.12 -3.63 26.35
N ILE A 656 1.45 -4.52 25.42
CA ILE A 656 1.75 -4.19 24.02
C ILE A 656 0.59 -4.63 23.13
N THR A 657 0.44 -3.97 21.99
CA THR A 657 -0.50 -4.39 20.94
C THR A 657 0.24 -5.18 19.89
N ILE A 658 -0.21 -6.39 19.60
CA ILE A 658 0.35 -7.26 18.57
C ILE A 658 -0.69 -7.66 17.51
N LYS A 659 -0.21 -7.96 16.31
CA LYS A 659 -0.99 -8.55 15.22
C LYS A 659 -0.20 -9.67 14.54
N PRO A 660 -0.86 -10.71 13.99
CA PRO A 660 -0.20 -11.73 13.19
C PRO A 660 0.59 -11.10 12.05
N ARG A 661 1.86 -11.49 11.87
CA ARG A 661 2.75 -10.91 10.86
C ARG A 661 2.31 -11.26 9.44
N GLN A 662 1.90 -12.50 9.24
CA GLN A 662 1.57 -13.07 7.94
C GLN A 662 0.14 -12.75 7.49
N LEU A 663 -0.73 -12.27 8.38
CA LEU A 663 -2.16 -12.13 8.07
C LEU A 663 -2.57 -10.67 7.83
N SER A 664 -3.62 -10.48 7.05
CA SER A 664 -4.23 -9.19 6.75
C SER A 664 -5.74 -9.23 6.92
N ALA A 665 -6.30 -8.18 7.52
CA ALA A 665 -7.74 -8.02 7.67
C ALA A 665 -8.48 -7.88 6.31
N GLU A 666 -7.79 -7.42 5.26
CA GLU A 666 -8.36 -7.30 3.91
C GLU A 666 -8.86 -8.66 3.36
N GLY A 667 -8.29 -9.76 3.83
CA GLY A 667 -8.73 -11.10 3.45
C GLY A 667 -10.08 -11.52 4.01
N LEU A 668 -10.57 -10.86 5.07
CA LEU A 668 -11.81 -11.24 5.75
C LEU A 668 -13.07 -10.86 4.94
N GLU A 669 -12.98 -9.89 4.04
CA GLU A 669 -14.10 -9.49 3.18
C GLU A 669 -14.40 -10.52 2.07
N ASN A 670 -13.55 -11.53 1.89
CA ASN A 670 -13.75 -12.58 0.90
C ASN A 670 -14.81 -13.59 1.38
N GLN A 671 -15.81 -13.90 0.54
CA GLN A 671 -16.85 -14.89 0.84
C GLN A 671 -16.28 -16.27 1.19
N ASN A 672 -15.13 -16.65 0.60
CA ASN A 672 -14.45 -17.91 0.93
C ASN A 672 -13.91 -17.95 2.38
N ASN A 673 -13.81 -16.80 3.04
CA ASN A 673 -13.38 -16.65 4.43
C ASN A 673 -14.55 -16.28 5.37
N ALA A 674 -15.81 -16.48 4.96
CA ALA A 674 -16.97 -16.09 5.76
C ALA A 674 -16.95 -16.63 7.21
N LEU A 675 -16.46 -17.87 7.40
CA LEU A 675 -16.30 -18.45 8.74
C LEU A 675 -15.29 -17.68 9.61
N LEU A 676 -14.18 -17.23 9.01
CA LEU A 676 -13.18 -16.40 9.69
C LEU A 676 -13.72 -14.99 9.95
N ALA A 677 -14.45 -14.41 8.99
CA ALA A 677 -15.04 -13.08 9.07
C ALA A 677 -16.14 -12.98 10.15
N ASN A 678 -16.82 -14.09 10.43
CA ASN A 678 -17.84 -14.17 11.48
C ASN A 678 -17.25 -14.52 12.85
N ASN A 679 -15.95 -14.85 12.94
CA ASN A 679 -15.33 -15.19 14.20
C ASN A 679 -14.85 -13.95 14.96
N GLN A 680 -15.37 -13.77 16.19
CA GLN A 680 -15.09 -12.60 17.01
C GLN A 680 -13.61 -12.45 17.39
N ALA A 681 -12.90 -13.55 17.66
CA ALA A 681 -11.48 -13.52 18.02
C ALA A 681 -10.61 -13.11 16.83
N VAL A 682 -10.88 -13.69 15.65
CA VAL A 682 -10.20 -13.34 14.38
C VAL A 682 -10.41 -11.87 14.04
N CYS A 683 -11.65 -11.40 14.04
CA CYS A 683 -11.96 -10.00 13.73
C CYS A 683 -11.38 -9.02 14.76
N ARG A 684 -11.33 -9.39 16.04
CA ARG A 684 -10.70 -8.57 17.08
C ARG A 684 -9.19 -8.43 16.85
N ILE A 685 -8.49 -9.53 16.56
CA ILE A 685 -7.03 -9.56 16.44
C ILE A 685 -6.56 -8.96 15.10
N LEU A 686 -7.22 -9.29 13.98
CA LEU A 686 -6.87 -8.73 12.67
C LEU A 686 -7.37 -7.29 12.51
N GLY A 687 -8.47 -6.93 13.17
CA GLY A 687 -9.08 -5.61 13.13
C GLY A 687 -8.19 -4.50 13.69
N VAL A 688 -8.70 -3.26 13.65
CA VAL A 688 -7.92 -2.04 13.94
C VAL A 688 -7.17 -2.11 15.27
N LYS A 689 -7.84 -2.57 16.33
CA LYS A 689 -7.32 -2.55 17.71
C LYS A 689 -6.19 -3.54 17.98
N GLY A 690 -6.11 -4.66 17.26
CA GLY A 690 -5.14 -5.73 17.53
C GLY A 690 -5.36 -6.43 18.88
N LEU A 691 -4.46 -7.36 19.21
CA LEU A 691 -4.44 -8.04 20.51
C LEU A 691 -3.61 -7.23 21.51
N GLN A 692 -4.19 -6.86 22.65
CA GLN A 692 -3.47 -6.24 23.77
C GLN A 692 -3.01 -7.34 24.73
N ILE A 693 -1.72 -7.65 24.75
CA ILE A 693 -1.15 -8.71 25.57
C ILE A 693 -0.27 -8.13 26.68
N SER A 694 -0.33 -8.74 27.87
CA SER A 694 0.56 -8.40 28.99
C SER A 694 1.99 -8.82 28.66
N LEU A 695 2.91 -7.87 28.75
CA LEU A 695 4.34 -8.10 28.53
C LEU A 695 4.88 -9.12 29.53
N ASN A 696 4.45 -9.05 30.79
CA ASN A 696 4.86 -10.01 31.80
C ASN A 696 4.46 -11.43 31.41
N VAL A 697 3.21 -11.63 30.98
CA VAL A 697 2.71 -12.96 30.56
C VAL A 697 3.46 -13.46 29.33
N LEU A 698 3.71 -12.58 28.37
CA LEU A 698 4.42 -12.92 27.13
C LEU A 698 5.87 -13.36 27.42
N LEU A 699 6.60 -12.62 28.26
CA LEU A 699 8.00 -12.89 28.59
C LEU A 699 8.21 -13.98 29.65
N GLN A 700 7.15 -14.55 30.24
CA GLN A 700 7.25 -15.83 30.95
C GLN A 700 7.53 -17.02 30.00
N GLN A 701 7.47 -16.79 28.69
CA GLN A 701 7.79 -17.77 27.66
C GLN A 701 9.08 -17.38 26.94
N THR A 702 9.65 -18.31 26.17
CA THR A 702 10.76 -17.96 25.28
C THR A 702 10.23 -17.13 24.11
N VAL A 703 10.75 -15.91 23.97
CA VAL A 703 10.35 -14.97 22.90
C VAL A 703 11.59 -14.58 22.10
N GLU A 704 11.51 -14.68 20.78
CA GLU A 704 12.55 -14.19 19.87
C GLU A 704 12.12 -12.83 19.30
N VAL A 705 12.93 -11.80 19.54
CA VAL A 705 12.80 -10.48 18.90
C VAL A 705 13.57 -10.52 17.59
N ILE A 706 12.86 -10.60 16.47
CA ILE A 706 13.44 -10.90 15.17
C ILE A 706 13.80 -9.63 14.41
N HIS A 707 15.04 -9.56 13.94
CA HIS A 707 15.51 -8.55 13.00
C HIS A 707 16.02 -9.21 11.72
N ARG A 708 15.51 -8.76 10.57
CA ARG A 708 15.84 -9.35 9.26
C ARG A 708 16.75 -8.46 8.42
N ASN A 709 17.57 -9.07 7.58
CA ASN A 709 18.34 -8.37 6.55
C ASN A 709 17.46 -8.02 5.33
N ALA A 710 18.06 -7.43 4.29
CA ALA A 710 17.32 -7.03 3.08
C ALA A 710 16.76 -8.21 2.27
N LEU A 711 17.29 -9.43 2.44
CA LEU A 711 16.80 -10.65 1.82
C LEU A 711 15.72 -11.36 2.65
N GLY A 712 15.38 -10.81 3.82
CA GLY A 712 14.38 -11.39 4.72
C GLY A 712 14.94 -12.48 5.65
N GLU A 713 16.25 -12.72 5.65
CA GLU A 713 16.91 -13.67 6.54
C GLU A 713 17.07 -13.06 7.94
N LYS A 714 16.91 -13.85 9.01
CA LYS A 714 17.16 -13.41 10.39
C LYS A 714 18.64 -13.02 10.54
N ARG A 715 18.93 -11.90 11.20
CA ARG A 715 20.28 -11.41 11.43
C ARG A 715 20.76 -11.85 12.81
N TYR A 716 21.69 -12.80 12.83
CA TYR A 716 22.42 -13.20 14.04
C TYR A 716 23.83 -12.59 14.02
N GLY A 717 24.40 -12.29 15.18
CA GLY A 717 25.77 -11.77 15.31
C GLY A 717 26.00 -10.99 16.61
N ASP A 718 27.27 -10.80 16.98
CA ASP A 718 27.66 -9.98 18.12
C ASP A 718 27.33 -8.51 17.85
N ALA A 719 26.60 -7.89 18.77
CA ALA A 719 26.27 -6.45 18.73
C ALA A 719 27.52 -5.54 18.59
N ALA A 720 28.70 -6.07 18.91
CA ALA A 720 29.98 -5.38 18.80
C ALA A 720 30.53 -5.26 17.36
N SER A 721 30.13 -6.12 16.41
CA SER A 721 30.71 -6.13 15.04
C SER A 721 29.80 -5.51 13.96
N ASN A 722 28.52 -5.27 14.26
CA ASN A 722 27.54 -4.74 13.31
C ASN A 722 26.70 -3.63 13.97
N SER A 723 26.75 -2.42 13.43
CA SER A 723 25.94 -1.26 13.86
C SER A 723 24.44 -1.37 13.53
N LEU A 724 23.96 -2.56 13.15
CA LEU A 724 22.57 -2.80 12.77
C LEU A 724 21.88 -3.74 13.78
N PRO A 725 20.57 -3.60 14.03
CA PRO A 725 19.85 -4.45 14.95
C PRO A 725 19.95 -5.94 14.60
N THR A 726 20.19 -6.78 15.61
CA THR A 726 20.32 -8.24 15.52
C THR A 726 19.18 -8.91 16.27
N THR A 727 18.84 -10.13 15.85
CA THR A 727 17.82 -10.97 16.51
C THR A 727 18.28 -11.36 17.91
N VAL A 728 17.40 -11.20 18.90
CA VAL A 728 17.68 -11.51 20.31
C VAL A 728 16.66 -12.52 20.82
N GLN A 729 17.13 -13.56 21.50
CA GLN A 729 16.27 -14.52 22.20
C GLN A 729 16.14 -14.13 23.68
N LEU A 730 14.92 -13.87 24.11
CA LEU A 730 14.57 -13.59 25.50
C LEU A 730 14.12 -14.91 26.15
N LYS A 731 14.90 -15.39 27.11
CA LYS A 731 14.59 -16.61 27.88
C LYS A 731 13.88 -16.25 29.18
N ALA A 732 12.90 -17.08 29.55
CA ALA A 732 12.03 -16.90 30.72
C ALA A 732 12.77 -16.99 32.06
#